data_AF-A0A1Q9F4K0-F1
#
_entry.id   AF-A0A1Q9F4K0-F1
#
_cell.length_a   1.000
_cell.length_b   1.000
_cell.length_c   1.000
_cell.angle_alpha   90.00
_cell.angle_beta   90.00
_cell.angle_gamma   90.00
#
_symmetry.space_group_name_H-M   'P 1'
#
loop_
_entity.id
_entity.type
_entity.pdbx_description
1 polymer ?
#
loop_
_entity_poly.entity_id
_entity_poly.type
_entity_poly.pdbx_seq_one_letter_code
_entity_poly.pdbx_strand_id
1 'polypeptide(L)'
;MYPAYIWAQWKSLLRSLACPRGCQSLAWPCAPSRGYGLGGCETSAVLQADHSLLEWAPECPVLLSSWRHNAVNFASLLTKARDDAASWTFPLDPCYRDLKLIASSTYMAQSDSWQSAPFPGHKSPRQDKDQAPFCLAQRLLKATDPSVMFVETRYLEEFVDLLEGYRCKTQRFVIVTAGSDVPLRRELQGRRPYPHILSHLLNLGKMGSETSHLQAQAEHSSCRIGHAIPSCADALGKIAEALEQGDLDDVPNKFERMATGGHLQVDWELVRGLSLRDSLRCGGWMWWRSPALLDDSARAAIWNKSHHVKKFDMFLSHTWKTSGIQKVLALLLQSGYKALLLFWFFGVIVTAQLSASARLPLPWKFDVELVGMQANCLAGPWVLLASVFCSLLGLLASPYLRWPGSKDDCFIDVASIHQTDAKLMERGIYGIGGFLSISRELRVLWSPGYLTRLWCVFELAAYRTANPGGKITLAPLFVEVIVYVGVAMNVAVACVWWMARMFFREFTSEGAALITALLPCFGAMHFLRKTFMSKHKLICDLEHFDLCKVQCSNDFDKEFIYGAIEEWYGSKEAFTAFVRGPLRAELLETATSSHYVAYSQVLLTPTLASGLTLFASLCAGGAHIRCIAAYVFGSFLAFNVCFLLFFIALVLYLCDRFAEPRWSGLRDLGQTLMLYVPLIALFYGAAWVSRTARACSVCASLAWFAATLLCTLLTFKSRRLI
;
A
#
# COMPACT_ATOMS: atom_id res chain seq x y z
N MET A 1 28.00 -4.67 -19.49
CA MET A 1 29.24 -5.25 -18.88
C MET A 1 29.31 -5.05 -17.36
N TYR A 2 29.22 -3.84 -16.80
CA TYR A 2 29.47 -3.62 -15.36
C TYR A 2 28.63 -4.40 -14.32
N PRO A 3 27.33 -4.74 -14.50
CA PRO A 3 26.58 -5.48 -13.48
C PRO A 3 27.18 -6.86 -13.17
N ALA A 4 27.68 -7.57 -14.18
CA ALA A 4 28.33 -8.86 -14.02
C ALA A 4 29.67 -8.75 -13.27
N TYR A 5 30.43 -7.67 -13.49
CA TYR A 5 31.68 -7.41 -12.77
C TYR A 5 31.43 -7.13 -11.29
N ILE A 6 30.39 -6.33 -10.96
CA ILE A 6 29.99 -6.06 -9.57
C ILE A 6 29.52 -7.35 -8.89
N TRP A 7 28.73 -8.18 -9.58
CA TRP A 7 28.29 -9.49 -9.07
C TRP A 7 29.47 -10.46 -8.84
N ALA A 8 30.46 -10.49 -9.74
CA ALA A 8 31.67 -11.30 -9.59
C ALA A 8 32.53 -10.83 -8.39
N GLN A 9 32.69 -9.53 -8.20
CA GLN A 9 33.37 -8.92 -7.04
C GLN A 9 32.65 -9.29 -5.73
N TRP A 10 31.32 -9.20 -5.69
CA TRP A 10 30.52 -9.64 -4.54
C TRP A 10 30.66 -11.14 -4.24
N LYS A 11 30.63 -11.98 -5.28
CA LYS A 11 30.81 -13.44 -5.15
C LYS A 11 32.21 -13.80 -4.64
N SER A 12 33.23 -13.02 -5.01
CA SER A 12 34.61 -13.15 -4.49
C SER A 12 34.70 -12.73 -3.02
N LEU A 13 34.10 -11.58 -2.66
CA LEU A 13 34.08 -11.08 -1.28
C LEU A 13 33.33 -12.02 -0.32
N LEU A 14 32.19 -12.58 -0.75
CA LEU A 14 31.46 -13.55 0.06
C LEU A 14 32.25 -14.86 0.24
N ARG A 15 33.01 -15.29 -0.77
CA ARG A 15 33.92 -16.44 -0.66
C ARG A 15 35.08 -16.18 0.31
N SER A 16 35.65 -14.97 0.32
CA SER A 16 36.74 -14.64 1.27
C SER A 16 36.26 -14.48 2.71
N LEU A 17 35.01 -14.04 2.92
CA LEU A 17 34.39 -13.95 4.25
C LEU A 17 33.88 -15.30 4.77
N ALA A 18 33.58 -16.26 3.90
CA ALA A 18 33.07 -17.58 4.26
C ALA A 18 34.16 -18.63 4.59
N CYS A 19 35.44 -18.26 4.60
CA CYS A 19 36.55 -19.18 4.87
C CYS A 19 36.92 -19.20 6.37
N PRO A 20 36.67 -20.30 7.12
CA PRO A 20 37.12 -20.41 8.49
C PRO A 20 38.61 -20.80 8.51
N ARG A 21 39.44 -19.93 9.08
CA ARG A 21 40.84 -20.13 9.53
C ARG A 21 41.57 -21.40 9.04
N GLY A 22 42.62 -21.24 8.22
CA GLY A 22 43.59 -22.33 8.03
C GLY A 22 44.79 -22.04 7.12
N CYS A 23 45.93 -21.72 7.73
CA CYS A 23 47.30 -21.87 7.21
C CYS A 23 47.84 -20.95 6.08
N GLN A 24 49.18 -20.79 6.19
CA GLN A 24 50.17 -20.30 5.21
C GLN A 24 50.10 -18.82 4.79
N SER A 25 51.19 -18.05 4.73
CA SER A 25 52.52 -18.04 5.40
C SER A 25 53.31 -16.90 4.75
N LEU A 26 54.17 -16.26 5.53
CA LEU A 26 55.13 -15.22 5.11
C LEU A 26 55.82 -15.46 3.76
N ALA A 27 55.76 -14.48 2.85
CA ALA A 27 56.90 -14.01 2.06
C ALA A 27 56.59 -12.64 1.43
N TRP A 28 57.27 -11.58 1.89
CA TRP A 28 57.57 -10.40 1.08
C TRP A 28 58.95 -10.61 0.43
N PRO A 29 59.22 -10.00 -0.74
CA PRO A 29 60.26 -8.96 -0.71
C PRO A 29 59.90 -7.70 -1.52
N CYS A 30 60.60 -6.62 -1.22
CA CYS A 30 60.51 -5.33 -1.91
C CYS A 30 61.49 -5.22 -3.09
N ALA A 31 61.14 -4.29 -4.00
CA ALA A 31 62.06 -3.51 -4.87
C ALA A 31 62.61 -4.19 -6.16
N PRO A 32 63.22 -3.44 -7.11
CA PRO A 32 62.45 -2.47 -7.93
C PRO A 32 62.83 -2.41 -9.44
N SER A 33 61.89 -1.82 -10.22
CA SER A 33 62.13 -1.00 -11.43
C SER A 33 62.45 -1.62 -12.81
N ARG A 34 61.97 -0.89 -13.85
CA ARG A 34 62.29 -0.90 -15.29
C ARG A 34 61.81 -2.07 -16.17
N GLY A 35 61.31 -1.73 -17.36
CA GLY A 35 61.05 -2.64 -18.47
C GLY A 35 59.93 -2.18 -19.40
N TYR A 36 60.24 -1.36 -20.41
CA TYR A 36 59.34 -1.18 -21.56
C TYR A 36 59.32 -2.48 -22.39
N GLY A 37 58.15 -2.88 -22.88
CA GLY A 37 57.99 -4.05 -23.75
C GLY A 37 56.69 -4.00 -24.54
N LEU A 38 56.74 -3.42 -25.75
CA LEU A 38 55.68 -3.58 -26.74
C LEU A 38 55.75 -5.00 -27.30
N GLY A 39 54.63 -5.71 -27.28
CA GLY A 39 54.49 -7.04 -27.86
C GLY A 39 53.02 -7.35 -28.09
N GLY A 40 52.58 -7.25 -29.35
CA GLY A 40 51.23 -7.65 -29.72
C GLY A 40 51.10 -9.17 -29.73
N CYS A 41 49.91 -9.68 -29.41
CA CYS A 41 49.54 -11.05 -29.71
C CYS A 41 48.05 -11.09 -30.06
N GLU A 42 47.73 -11.40 -31.30
CA GLU A 42 46.38 -11.78 -31.71
C GLU A 42 46.08 -13.18 -31.18
N THR A 43 44.97 -13.35 -30.48
CA THR A 43 44.33 -14.67 -30.35
C THR A 43 42.83 -14.52 -30.48
N SER A 44 42.32 -14.83 -31.68
CA SER A 44 40.91 -15.14 -31.87
C SER A 44 40.55 -16.38 -31.04
N ALA A 45 39.51 -16.30 -30.22
CA ALA A 45 38.94 -17.45 -29.53
C ALA A 45 37.43 -17.50 -29.79
N VAL A 46 37.03 -18.48 -30.61
CA VAL A 46 35.63 -18.80 -30.89
C VAL A 46 35.02 -19.40 -29.63
N LEU A 47 33.97 -18.76 -29.09
CA LEU A 47 33.18 -19.33 -28.00
C LEU A 47 32.12 -20.28 -28.57
N GLN A 48 32.52 -21.56 -28.67
CA GLN A 48 31.59 -22.65 -28.89
C GLN A 48 30.81 -22.88 -27.59
N ALA A 49 29.48 -22.77 -27.64
CA ALA A 49 28.63 -22.97 -26.48
C ALA A 49 28.43 -24.47 -26.23
N ASP A 50 29.08 -25.01 -25.20
CA ASP A 50 28.88 -26.39 -24.76
C ASP A 50 27.57 -26.50 -23.94
N HIS A 51 26.79 -27.53 -24.25
CA HIS A 51 25.42 -27.72 -23.79
C HIS A 51 25.37 -28.83 -22.72
N SER A 52 26.19 -28.71 -21.67
CA SER A 52 26.17 -29.63 -20.54
C SER A 52 26.52 -28.94 -19.21
N LEU A 53 25.64 -29.16 -18.21
CA LEU A 53 25.74 -28.93 -16.74
C LEU A 53 24.40 -28.41 -16.20
N LEU A 54 23.46 -29.35 -16.01
CA LEU A 54 22.18 -29.10 -15.35
C LEU A 54 21.92 -30.17 -14.27
N GLU A 55 22.81 -30.24 -13.28
CA GLU A 55 22.64 -31.08 -12.09
C GLU A 55 23.46 -30.52 -10.91
N TRP A 56 23.05 -30.85 -9.68
CA TRP A 56 23.60 -30.36 -8.38
C TRP A 56 23.21 -28.94 -7.92
N ALA A 57 21.97 -28.78 -7.44
CA ALA A 57 21.67 -28.35 -6.06
C ALA A 57 20.14 -28.36 -5.79
N PRO A 58 19.63 -29.02 -4.72
CA PRO A 58 18.24 -28.91 -4.29
C PRO A 58 17.99 -27.64 -3.45
N GLU A 59 16.70 -27.40 -3.14
CA GLU A 59 16.16 -26.32 -2.27
C GLU A 59 16.11 -24.89 -2.85
N CYS A 60 15.03 -24.57 -3.58
CA CYS A 60 14.10 -23.44 -3.28
C CYS A 60 13.01 -23.27 -4.38
N PRO A 61 11.81 -23.89 -4.25
CA PRO A 61 10.77 -23.83 -5.28
C PRO A 61 9.56 -22.94 -4.88
N VAL A 62 9.69 -21.61 -4.96
CA VAL A 62 8.56 -20.68 -4.65
C VAL A 62 8.23 -19.66 -5.76
N LEU A 63 9.19 -19.28 -6.61
CA LEU A 63 8.98 -18.19 -7.59
C LEU A 63 8.62 -18.64 -9.02
N LEU A 64 8.89 -19.90 -9.41
CA LEU A 64 8.61 -20.41 -10.76
C LEU A 64 7.25 -21.11 -10.92
N SER A 65 6.63 -21.57 -9.83
CA SER A 65 5.31 -22.22 -9.85
C SER A 65 4.18 -21.23 -10.18
N SER A 66 4.23 -20.03 -9.61
CA SER A 66 3.21 -18.98 -9.79
C SER A 66 3.03 -18.56 -11.26
N TRP A 67 4.09 -18.53 -12.07
CA TRP A 67 3.99 -18.22 -13.50
C TRP A 67 3.41 -19.36 -14.33
N ARG A 68 3.76 -20.62 -14.04
CA ARG A 68 3.18 -21.79 -14.74
C ARG A 68 1.71 -22.02 -14.41
N HIS A 69 1.29 -21.78 -13.16
CA HIS A 69 -0.11 -22.00 -12.76
C HIS A 69 -1.09 -21.07 -13.48
N ASN A 70 -0.75 -19.79 -13.66
CA ASN A 70 -1.65 -18.81 -14.28
C ASN A 70 -1.90 -19.06 -15.78
N ALA A 71 -0.89 -19.58 -16.51
CA ALA A 71 -1.07 -19.92 -17.93
C ALA A 71 -1.94 -21.17 -18.14
N VAL A 72 -1.78 -22.18 -17.30
CA VAL A 72 -2.57 -23.43 -17.37
C VAL A 72 -4.02 -23.20 -16.97
N ASN A 73 -4.27 -22.39 -15.92
CA ASN A 73 -5.63 -22.12 -15.45
C ASN A 73 -6.47 -21.33 -16.48
N PHE A 74 -5.86 -20.43 -17.27
CA PHE A 74 -6.58 -19.69 -18.31
C PHE A 74 -7.03 -20.58 -19.48
N ALA A 75 -6.15 -21.51 -19.91
CA ALA A 75 -6.52 -22.51 -20.92
C ALA A 75 -7.60 -23.48 -20.39
N SER A 76 -7.46 -23.94 -19.14
CA SER A 76 -8.46 -24.79 -18.49
C SER A 76 -9.85 -24.14 -18.38
N LEU A 77 -9.92 -22.84 -18.06
CA LEU A 77 -11.19 -22.11 -17.98
C LEU A 77 -11.88 -21.97 -19.34
N LEU A 78 -11.12 -21.73 -20.42
CA LEU A 78 -11.66 -21.65 -21.78
C LEU A 78 -12.16 -23.01 -22.30
N THR A 79 -11.46 -24.10 -21.98
CA THR A 79 -11.91 -25.46 -22.32
C THR A 79 -13.17 -25.82 -21.51
N LYS A 80 -13.16 -25.61 -20.19
CA LYS A 80 -14.30 -25.91 -19.34
C LYS A 80 -15.55 -25.10 -19.70
N ALA A 81 -15.43 -23.80 -20.00
CA ALA A 81 -16.58 -23.00 -20.42
C ALA A 81 -17.20 -23.46 -21.77
N ARG A 82 -16.40 -24.06 -22.66
CA ARG A 82 -16.87 -24.67 -23.91
C ARG A 82 -17.56 -26.01 -23.68
N ASP A 83 -17.00 -26.85 -22.81
CA ASP A 83 -17.53 -28.19 -22.55
C ASP A 83 -18.79 -28.14 -21.65
N ASP A 84 -18.81 -27.24 -20.67
CA ASP A 84 -20.00 -26.94 -19.85
C ASP A 84 -21.15 -26.49 -20.77
N ALA A 85 -20.90 -25.60 -21.75
CA ALA A 85 -21.92 -25.16 -22.72
C ALA A 85 -22.46 -26.28 -23.64
N ALA A 86 -21.70 -27.36 -23.85
CA ALA A 86 -22.11 -28.51 -24.66
C ALA A 86 -22.98 -29.53 -23.89
N SER A 87 -23.02 -29.44 -22.54
CA SER A 87 -23.65 -30.45 -21.68
C SER A 87 -25.11 -30.14 -21.28
N TRP A 88 -25.69 -29.02 -21.72
CA TRP A 88 -27.02 -28.56 -21.29
C TRP A 88 -28.13 -29.26 -22.06
N THR A 89 -28.53 -30.45 -21.62
CA THR A 89 -29.68 -31.19 -22.17
C THR A 89 -31.02 -30.66 -21.63
N PHE A 90 -31.55 -29.62 -22.28
CA PHE A 90 -32.98 -29.27 -22.22
C PHE A 90 -33.63 -29.47 -23.60
N PRO A 91 -34.94 -29.75 -23.68
CA PRO A 91 -35.65 -29.92 -24.95
C PRO A 91 -35.94 -28.56 -25.60
N LEU A 92 -34.89 -27.91 -26.10
CA LEU A 92 -35.04 -26.78 -27.01
C LEU A 92 -35.27 -27.29 -28.43
N ASP A 93 -36.19 -26.63 -29.13
CA ASP A 93 -36.48 -26.84 -30.55
C ASP A 93 -35.17 -26.83 -31.37
N PRO A 94 -34.97 -27.74 -32.35
CA PRO A 94 -33.74 -27.80 -33.15
C PRO A 94 -33.28 -26.48 -33.78
N CYS A 95 -34.17 -25.49 -33.93
CA CYS A 95 -33.85 -24.14 -34.41
C CYS A 95 -32.86 -23.32 -33.56
N TYR A 96 -32.45 -23.77 -32.36
CA TYR A 96 -31.64 -22.96 -31.43
C TYR A 96 -30.15 -23.35 -31.32
N ARG A 97 -29.66 -24.35 -32.06
CA ARG A 97 -28.26 -24.80 -31.94
C ARG A 97 -27.18 -23.82 -32.42
N ASP A 98 -27.53 -22.83 -33.24
CA ASP A 98 -26.58 -21.93 -33.91
C ASP A 98 -26.53 -20.50 -33.34
N LEU A 99 -27.01 -20.28 -32.10
CA LEU A 99 -26.98 -18.97 -31.44
C LEU A 99 -25.55 -18.51 -31.15
N LYS A 100 -25.16 -17.33 -31.67
CA LYS A 100 -23.88 -16.69 -31.30
C LYS A 100 -24.07 -15.82 -30.06
N LEU A 101 -23.18 -16.01 -29.08
CA LEU A 101 -23.07 -15.14 -27.92
C LEU A 101 -22.36 -13.84 -28.31
N ILE A 102 -23.08 -12.72 -28.42
CA ILE A 102 -22.44 -11.40 -28.55
C ILE A 102 -22.11 -10.89 -27.15
N ALA A 103 -21.05 -11.47 -26.57
CA ALA A 103 -20.39 -10.91 -25.40
C ALA A 103 -19.58 -9.67 -25.84
N SER A 104 -20.05 -8.47 -25.52
CA SER A 104 -19.19 -7.30 -25.59
C SER A 104 -18.05 -7.45 -24.59
N SER A 105 -16.82 -7.08 -24.98
CA SER A 105 -15.68 -6.99 -24.06
C SER A 105 -15.88 -5.95 -22.93
N THR A 106 -16.94 -5.14 -23.00
CA THR A 106 -17.53 -4.43 -21.86
C THR A 106 -18.48 -5.32 -21.08
N TYR A 107 -17.93 -6.28 -20.32
CA TYR A 107 -18.66 -6.89 -19.21
C TYR A 107 -18.72 -5.87 -18.07
N MET A 108 -19.76 -5.03 -18.05
CA MET A 108 -19.98 -4.08 -16.94
C MET A 108 -20.56 -4.80 -15.73
N ALA A 109 -19.73 -5.60 -15.07
CA ALA A 109 -19.94 -5.93 -13.66
C ALA A 109 -19.60 -4.71 -12.80
N GLN A 110 -20.33 -4.50 -11.71
CA GLN A 110 -20.08 -3.43 -10.74
C GLN A 110 -18.65 -3.50 -10.17
N SER A 111 -17.74 -2.70 -10.74
CA SER A 111 -16.52 -2.29 -10.06
C SER A 111 -16.07 -0.92 -10.58
N ASP A 112 -15.94 0.05 -9.67
CA ASP A 112 -15.35 1.36 -9.95
C ASP A 112 -13.83 1.30 -10.22
N SER A 113 -13.25 0.09 -10.34
CA SER A 113 -11.80 -0.15 -10.31
C SER A 113 -11.06 0.20 -11.62
N TRP A 114 -11.76 0.48 -12.70
CA TRP A 114 -11.16 0.74 -14.03
C TRP A 114 -10.64 2.17 -14.26
N GLN A 115 -10.57 3.02 -13.23
CA GLN A 115 -10.15 4.42 -13.39
C GLN A 115 -8.62 4.63 -13.53
N SER A 116 -7.77 3.61 -13.36
CA SER A 116 -6.31 3.81 -13.18
C SER A 116 -5.36 2.82 -13.88
N ALA A 117 -5.51 2.62 -15.21
CA ALA A 117 -4.42 2.09 -16.05
C ALA A 117 -4.53 2.57 -17.51
N PRO A 118 -3.52 3.29 -18.07
CA PRO A 118 -3.40 3.51 -19.50
C PRO A 118 -2.51 2.42 -20.13
N PHE A 119 -3.07 1.60 -21.02
CA PHE A 119 -2.26 0.90 -22.03
C PHE A 119 -1.98 1.86 -23.20
N PRO A 120 -0.76 1.89 -23.76
CA PRO A 120 -0.45 2.73 -24.90
C PRO A 120 -1.07 2.14 -26.18
N GLY A 121 -1.97 2.89 -26.83
CA GLY A 121 -2.49 2.56 -28.17
C GLY A 121 -3.99 2.75 -28.36
N HIS A 122 -4.81 2.57 -27.31
CA HIS A 122 -6.27 2.76 -27.42
C HIS A 122 -6.77 3.95 -26.58
N LYS A 123 -7.39 4.92 -27.26
CA LYS A 123 -8.25 5.91 -26.62
C LYS A 123 -9.50 5.20 -26.10
N SER A 124 -9.56 4.94 -24.80
CA SER A 124 -10.80 4.58 -24.12
C SER A 124 -11.83 5.71 -24.34
N PRO A 125 -13.06 5.43 -24.78
CA PRO A 125 -14.14 6.42 -24.76
C PRO A 125 -14.48 6.69 -23.29
N ARG A 126 -13.91 7.75 -22.74
CA ARG A 126 -14.05 8.14 -21.32
C ARG A 126 -15.21 9.13 -21.08
N GLN A 127 -16.02 9.37 -22.09
CA GLN A 127 -17.20 10.22 -22.06
C GLN A 127 -18.35 9.46 -22.73
N ASP A 128 -19.51 9.52 -22.07
CA ASP A 128 -20.80 8.89 -22.36
C ASP A 128 -20.99 7.43 -21.93
N LYS A 129 -21.30 7.27 -20.63
CA LYS A 129 -22.10 6.11 -20.17
C LYS A 129 -23.47 6.09 -20.85
N ASP A 130 -23.98 7.27 -21.19
CA ASP A 130 -25.28 7.51 -21.81
C ASP A 130 -25.33 7.05 -23.28
N GLN A 131 -24.17 6.82 -23.93
CA GLN A 131 -24.10 6.17 -25.26
C GLN A 131 -24.02 4.64 -25.20
N ALA A 132 -23.96 4.02 -24.02
CA ALA A 132 -23.86 2.56 -23.91
C ALA A 132 -25.08 1.84 -24.53
N PRO A 133 -26.35 2.24 -24.26
CA PRO A 133 -27.53 1.63 -24.88
C PRO A 133 -27.49 1.76 -26.40
N PHE A 134 -27.14 2.94 -26.92
CA PHE A 134 -26.99 3.22 -28.36
C PHE A 134 -25.92 2.35 -29.01
N CYS A 135 -24.76 2.19 -28.38
CA CYS A 135 -23.67 1.34 -28.89
C CYS A 135 -24.02 -0.15 -28.86
N LEU A 136 -24.78 -0.64 -27.86
CA LEU A 136 -25.32 -2.00 -27.87
C LEU A 136 -26.36 -2.16 -29.00
N ALA A 137 -27.31 -1.22 -29.14
CA ALA A 137 -28.37 -1.29 -30.14
C ALA A 137 -27.79 -1.31 -31.55
N GLN A 138 -26.83 -0.42 -31.86
CA GLN A 138 -26.12 -0.42 -33.14
C GLN A 138 -25.34 -1.71 -33.42
N ARG A 139 -24.83 -2.41 -32.39
CA ARG A 139 -24.16 -3.70 -32.58
C ARG A 139 -25.16 -4.80 -32.87
N LEU A 140 -26.28 -4.83 -32.16
CA LEU A 140 -27.35 -5.80 -32.40
C LEU A 140 -27.93 -5.65 -33.82
N LEU A 141 -28.20 -4.41 -34.26
CA LEU A 141 -28.68 -4.08 -35.61
C LEU A 141 -27.68 -4.36 -36.74
N LYS A 142 -26.41 -4.63 -36.41
CA LYS A 142 -25.35 -5.01 -37.36
C LYS A 142 -24.98 -6.49 -37.29
N ALA A 143 -25.50 -7.25 -36.32
CA ALA A 143 -25.32 -8.69 -36.29
C ALA A 143 -26.06 -9.31 -37.48
N THR A 144 -25.44 -10.25 -38.20
CA THR A 144 -26.12 -10.99 -39.28
C THR A 144 -26.83 -12.24 -38.76
N ASP A 145 -26.44 -12.72 -37.58
CA ASP A 145 -26.78 -14.03 -37.05
C ASP A 145 -27.65 -13.88 -35.78
N PRO A 146 -28.51 -14.87 -35.46
CA PRO A 146 -29.27 -14.89 -34.22
C PRO A 146 -28.35 -14.76 -32.99
N SER A 147 -28.64 -13.76 -32.15
CA SER A 147 -27.72 -13.28 -31.14
C SER A 147 -28.34 -13.23 -29.74
N VAL A 148 -27.57 -13.68 -28.74
CA VAL A 148 -27.91 -13.50 -27.31
C VAL A 148 -27.16 -12.30 -26.77
N MET A 149 -27.86 -11.38 -26.10
CA MET A 149 -27.30 -10.13 -25.57
C MET A 149 -27.67 -9.93 -24.10
N PHE A 150 -26.68 -9.53 -23.29
CA PHE A 150 -26.88 -9.20 -21.88
C PHE A 150 -26.99 -7.69 -21.69
N VAL A 151 -28.06 -7.25 -21.01
CA VAL A 151 -28.33 -5.82 -20.74
C VAL A 151 -28.60 -5.65 -19.24
N GLU A 152 -27.93 -4.70 -18.59
CA GLU A 152 -28.26 -4.32 -17.20
C GLU A 152 -29.66 -3.69 -17.16
N THR A 153 -30.46 -4.04 -16.14
CA THR A 153 -31.86 -3.61 -16.00
C THR A 153 -32.07 -2.11 -16.16
N ARG A 154 -31.15 -1.28 -15.61
CA ARG A 154 -31.20 0.20 -15.71
C ARG A 154 -31.09 0.79 -17.12
N TYR A 155 -30.58 0.01 -18.08
CA TYR A 155 -30.43 0.42 -19.47
C TYR A 155 -31.45 -0.26 -20.40
N LEU A 156 -32.31 -1.13 -19.85
CA LEU A 156 -33.21 -1.96 -20.65
C LEU A 156 -34.26 -1.13 -21.38
N GLU A 157 -34.87 -0.14 -20.72
CA GLU A 157 -35.93 0.68 -21.32
C GLU A 157 -35.39 1.52 -22.48
N GLU A 158 -34.33 2.31 -22.25
CA GLU A 158 -33.67 3.10 -23.29
C GLU A 158 -33.16 2.23 -24.46
N PHE A 159 -32.63 1.03 -24.17
CA PHE A 159 -32.22 0.08 -25.20
C PHE A 159 -33.40 -0.47 -26.03
N VAL A 160 -34.55 -0.73 -25.38
CA VAL A 160 -35.78 -1.17 -26.07
C VAL A 160 -36.35 -0.04 -26.92
N ASP A 161 -36.48 1.18 -26.38
CA ASP A 161 -36.98 2.35 -27.11
C ASP A 161 -36.11 2.67 -28.34
N LEU A 162 -34.79 2.53 -28.22
CA LEU A 162 -33.86 2.62 -29.35
C LEU A 162 -34.17 1.57 -30.42
N LEU A 163 -34.33 0.29 -30.07
CA LEU A 163 -34.66 -0.77 -31.02
C LEU A 163 -36.04 -0.57 -31.68
N GLU A 164 -37.03 -0.06 -30.96
CA GLU A 164 -38.33 0.33 -31.52
C GLU A 164 -38.19 1.43 -32.59
N GLY A 165 -37.36 2.44 -32.32
CA GLY A 165 -37.06 3.53 -33.25
C GLY A 165 -36.48 3.06 -34.59
N TYR A 166 -35.70 1.97 -34.61
CA TYR A 166 -35.10 1.43 -35.83
C TYR A 166 -36.01 0.53 -36.68
N ARG A 167 -37.26 0.24 -36.25
CA ARG A 167 -38.24 -0.61 -36.97
C ARG A 167 -37.63 -1.91 -37.53
N CYS A 168 -36.81 -2.60 -36.73
CA CYS A 168 -36.07 -3.76 -37.19
C CYS A 168 -37.02 -4.91 -37.60
N LYS A 169 -37.00 -5.32 -38.88
CA LYS A 169 -38.05 -6.17 -39.46
C LYS A 169 -37.79 -7.68 -39.48
N THR A 170 -36.58 -8.17 -39.19
CA THR A 170 -36.20 -9.54 -39.63
C THR A 170 -35.28 -10.35 -38.72
N GLN A 171 -34.85 -9.88 -37.54
CA GLN A 171 -33.85 -10.61 -36.73
C GLN A 171 -34.37 -11.08 -35.38
N ARG A 172 -34.16 -12.38 -35.10
CA ARG A 172 -34.43 -13.02 -33.80
C ARG A 172 -33.23 -12.83 -32.88
N PHE A 173 -33.44 -12.24 -31.72
CA PHE A 173 -32.44 -12.10 -30.68
C PHE A 173 -33.05 -12.43 -29.31
N VAL A 174 -32.20 -12.80 -28.35
CA VAL A 174 -32.61 -13.08 -26.96
C VAL A 174 -31.93 -12.07 -26.05
N ILE A 175 -32.73 -11.27 -25.32
CA ILE A 175 -32.23 -10.37 -24.28
C ILE A 175 -32.26 -11.13 -22.95
N VAL A 176 -31.10 -11.20 -22.28
CA VAL A 176 -30.98 -11.70 -20.91
C VAL A 176 -30.63 -10.53 -20.00
N THR A 177 -31.38 -10.35 -18.91
CA THR A 177 -31.13 -9.29 -17.95
C THR A 177 -30.74 -9.87 -16.59
N ALA A 178 -29.86 -9.15 -15.89
CA ALA A 178 -29.41 -9.51 -14.55
C ALA A 178 -29.98 -8.50 -13.53
N GLY A 179 -31.04 -8.90 -12.84
CA GLY A 179 -31.68 -8.09 -11.80
C GLY A 179 -32.91 -8.79 -11.20
N SER A 180 -33.27 -8.43 -9.97
CA SER A 180 -34.34 -9.07 -9.18
C SER A 180 -35.72 -8.42 -9.34
N ASP A 181 -35.87 -7.39 -10.18
CA ASP A 181 -37.08 -6.56 -10.21
C ASP A 181 -38.29 -7.20 -10.91
N VAL A 182 -39.24 -7.61 -10.08
CA VAL A 182 -40.58 -8.06 -10.46
C VAL A 182 -41.44 -6.99 -11.16
N PRO A 183 -41.37 -5.68 -10.83
CA PRO A 183 -42.24 -4.66 -11.45
C PRO A 183 -42.05 -4.52 -12.97
N LEU A 184 -40.80 -4.39 -13.42
CA LEU A 184 -40.46 -4.16 -14.83
C LEU A 184 -40.94 -5.30 -15.76
N ARG A 185 -41.01 -6.53 -15.23
CA ARG A 185 -41.56 -7.69 -15.93
C ARG A 185 -43.05 -7.51 -16.26
N ARG A 186 -43.85 -6.94 -15.35
CA ARG A 186 -45.29 -6.69 -15.59
C ARG A 186 -45.50 -5.57 -16.60
N GLU A 187 -44.67 -4.54 -16.55
CA GLU A 187 -44.77 -3.40 -17.46
C GLU A 187 -44.45 -3.79 -18.91
N LEU A 188 -43.36 -4.54 -19.13
CA LEU A 188 -43.01 -5.09 -20.44
C LEU A 188 -44.03 -6.13 -20.95
N GLN A 189 -44.72 -6.85 -20.05
CA GLN A 189 -45.84 -7.74 -20.41
C GLN A 189 -47.14 -6.98 -20.72
N GLY A 190 -47.27 -5.71 -20.30
CA GLY A 190 -48.42 -4.86 -20.57
C GLY A 190 -48.36 -4.13 -21.92
N ARG A 191 -47.16 -3.89 -22.47
CA ARG A 191 -46.99 -3.38 -23.84
C ARG A 191 -47.31 -4.53 -24.84
N ARG A 192 -48.08 -4.24 -25.90
CA ARG A 192 -48.65 -5.28 -26.81
C ARG A 192 -47.56 -6.20 -27.41
N PRO A 193 -47.79 -7.52 -27.54
CA PRO A 193 -46.78 -8.44 -28.04
C PRO A 193 -46.52 -8.24 -29.55
N TYR A 194 -45.29 -7.88 -29.90
CA TYR A 194 -44.79 -8.01 -31.27
C TYR A 194 -44.45 -9.49 -31.56
N PRO A 195 -44.92 -10.08 -32.68
CA PRO A 195 -44.75 -11.51 -32.99
C PRO A 195 -43.31 -11.95 -33.33
N HIS A 196 -42.32 -11.11 -33.06
CA HIS A 196 -40.91 -11.33 -33.41
C HIS A 196 -39.95 -11.24 -32.20
N ILE A 197 -40.45 -10.85 -31.02
CA ILE A 197 -39.66 -10.80 -29.77
C ILE A 197 -40.07 -11.99 -28.89
N LEU A 198 -39.29 -13.07 -28.89
CA LEU A 198 -39.44 -14.16 -27.92
C LEU A 198 -38.77 -13.76 -26.59
N SER A 199 -39.55 -13.25 -25.64
CA SER A 199 -39.06 -12.80 -24.33
C SER A 199 -38.91 -13.94 -23.31
N HIS A 200 -37.94 -14.84 -23.54
CA HIS A 200 -37.48 -15.76 -22.50
C HIS A 200 -36.59 -15.06 -21.47
N LEU A 201 -37.22 -14.32 -20.56
CA LEU A 201 -36.59 -13.77 -19.35
C LEU A 201 -36.23 -14.91 -18.37
N LEU A 202 -35.05 -15.51 -18.57
CA LEU A 202 -34.47 -16.51 -17.67
C LEU A 202 -33.89 -15.84 -16.42
N ASN A 203 -34.54 -16.03 -15.27
CA ASN A 203 -34.03 -15.57 -13.98
C ASN A 203 -33.13 -16.66 -13.36
N LEU A 204 -31.82 -16.43 -13.39
CA LEU A 204 -30.81 -17.36 -12.87
C LEU A 204 -30.83 -17.49 -11.33
N GLY A 205 -31.52 -16.61 -10.59
CA GLY A 205 -31.47 -16.55 -9.14
C GLY A 205 -32.29 -17.61 -8.37
N LYS A 206 -33.06 -18.48 -9.05
CA LYS A 206 -34.09 -19.32 -8.39
C LYS A 206 -33.91 -20.84 -8.46
N MET A 207 -32.80 -21.36 -8.98
CA MET A 207 -32.57 -22.83 -9.09
C MET A 207 -31.95 -23.50 -7.86
N GLY A 208 -31.69 -22.76 -6.76
CA GLY A 208 -30.91 -23.27 -5.63
C GLY A 208 -31.68 -23.85 -4.44
N SER A 209 -33.01 -23.81 -4.40
CA SER A 209 -33.78 -23.92 -3.14
C SER A 209 -34.76 -25.09 -3.01
N GLU A 210 -34.77 -26.07 -3.92
CA GLU A 210 -35.77 -27.18 -3.91
C GLU A 210 -35.18 -28.58 -3.64
N THR A 211 -33.90 -28.69 -3.28
CA THR A 211 -33.25 -29.98 -2.95
C THR A 211 -33.18 -30.33 -1.46
N SER A 212 -33.59 -29.42 -0.56
CA SER A 212 -33.40 -29.57 0.90
C SER A 212 -34.55 -30.27 1.65
N HIS A 213 -35.64 -30.65 0.98
CA HIS A 213 -36.88 -31.08 1.67
C HIS A 213 -37.07 -32.60 1.85
N LEU A 214 -36.10 -33.43 1.46
CA LEU A 214 -36.23 -34.91 1.40
C LEU A 214 -35.22 -35.71 2.25
N GLN A 215 -34.45 -35.08 3.14
CA GLN A 215 -33.34 -35.76 3.83
C GLN A 215 -33.19 -35.43 5.32
N ALA A 216 -34.29 -35.47 6.08
CA ALA A 216 -34.28 -35.38 7.55
C ALA A 216 -35.48 -36.11 8.19
N GLN A 217 -35.65 -37.40 7.91
CA GLN A 217 -36.67 -38.25 8.56
C GLN A 217 -36.12 -39.63 8.99
N ALA A 218 -34.84 -39.68 9.35
CA ALA A 218 -34.17 -40.89 9.82
C ALA A 218 -33.13 -40.54 10.89
N GLU A 219 -33.53 -40.52 12.16
CA GLU A 219 -32.70 -40.86 13.32
C GLU A 219 -33.54 -40.94 14.60
N HIS A 220 -33.96 -42.17 14.93
CA HIS A 220 -34.69 -42.49 16.16
C HIS A 220 -34.39 -43.94 16.57
N SER A 221 -33.51 -44.15 17.55
CA SER A 221 -33.58 -45.24 18.55
C SER A 221 -32.31 -45.42 19.39
N SER A 222 -32.55 -45.86 20.64
CA SER A 222 -31.59 -46.27 21.68
C SER A 222 -30.74 -45.16 22.32
N CYS A 223 -30.33 -45.23 23.59
CA CYS A 223 -30.67 -46.23 24.63
C CYS A 223 -30.69 -45.62 26.06
N ARG A 224 -30.83 -46.46 27.09
CA ARG A 224 -30.60 -46.13 28.51
C ARG A 224 -29.68 -47.17 29.15
N ILE A 225 -28.93 -46.77 30.18
CA ILE A 225 -28.73 -47.42 31.50
C ILE A 225 -27.75 -46.51 32.27
N GLY A 226 -27.89 -46.40 33.59
CA GLY A 226 -26.95 -45.64 34.43
C GLY A 226 -26.74 -46.30 35.79
N HIS A 227 -25.86 -45.73 36.62
CA HIS A 227 -25.89 -45.76 38.09
C HIS A 227 -24.83 -44.79 38.64
N ALA A 228 -25.00 -44.32 39.88
CA ALA A 228 -24.24 -43.24 40.50
C ALA A 228 -23.47 -43.69 41.75
N ILE A 229 -22.49 -42.89 42.20
CA ILE A 229 -22.19 -42.56 43.61
C ILE A 229 -21.15 -41.40 43.66
N PRO A 230 -21.18 -40.47 44.64
CA PRO A 230 -20.60 -39.14 44.47
C PRO A 230 -19.40 -38.79 45.36
N SER A 231 -18.52 -37.91 44.88
CA SER A 231 -17.86 -36.83 45.64
C SER A 231 -17.09 -35.91 44.69
N CYS A 232 -16.83 -34.65 45.08
CA CYS A 232 -16.27 -33.57 44.25
C CYS A 232 -17.06 -33.17 42.98
N ALA A 233 -17.97 -34.00 42.49
CA ALA A 233 -18.75 -33.73 41.28
C ALA A 233 -19.74 -32.56 41.41
N ASP A 234 -20.34 -32.28 42.58
CA ASP A 234 -21.44 -31.29 42.66
C ASP A 234 -21.03 -29.83 42.39
N ALA A 235 -19.76 -29.48 42.53
CA ALA A 235 -19.25 -28.13 42.23
C ALA A 235 -18.89 -27.96 40.74
N LEU A 236 -18.28 -28.99 40.13
CA LEU A 236 -17.98 -29.00 38.70
C LEU A 236 -19.22 -29.35 37.86
N GLY A 237 -20.12 -30.16 38.40
CA GLY A 237 -21.41 -30.54 37.83
C GLY A 237 -22.34 -29.33 37.73
N LYS A 238 -22.43 -28.48 38.76
CA LYS A 238 -23.19 -27.21 38.62
C LYS A 238 -22.60 -26.22 37.62
N ILE A 239 -21.30 -26.34 37.29
CA ILE A 239 -20.66 -25.55 36.23
C ILE A 239 -20.89 -26.22 34.86
N ALA A 240 -20.78 -27.55 34.76
CA ALA A 240 -21.01 -28.32 33.54
C ALA A 240 -22.49 -28.33 33.14
N GLU A 241 -23.41 -28.49 34.08
CA GLU A 241 -24.86 -28.46 33.88
C GLU A 241 -25.35 -27.04 33.54
N ALA A 242 -24.71 -26.00 34.09
CA ALA A 242 -24.91 -24.62 33.63
C ALA A 242 -24.27 -24.30 32.26
N LEU A 243 -23.36 -25.15 31.77
CA LEU A 243 -22.78 -25.08 30.41
C LEU A 243 -23.47 -26.00 29.40
N GLU A 244 -24.15 -27.06 29.85
CA GLU A 244 -24.90 -28.04 29.03
C GLU A 244 -26.40 -27.70 28.94
N GLN A 245 -26.96 -26.97 29.92
CA GLN A 245 -28.35 -26.48 29.91
C GLN A 245 -28.43 -24.95 29.68
N GLY A 246 -27.30 -24.27 29.53
CA GLY A 246 -27.19 -22.81 29.44
C GLY A 246 -27.10 -22.26 28.02
N ASP A 247 -28.22 -22.27 27.30
CA ASP A 247 -28.68 -21.22 26.36
C ASP A 247 -27.64 -20.54 25.43
N LEU A 248 -26.69 -21.29 24.86
CA LEU A 248 -25.73 -20.78 23.87
C LEU A 248 -26.38 -20.33 22.53
N ASP A 249 -27.68 -20.62 22.34
CA ASP A 249 -28.47 -20.14 21.20
C ASP A 249 -29.01 -18.71 21.38
N ASP A 250 -29.05 -18.15 22.60
CA ASP A 250 -29.61 -16.81 22.89
C ASP A 250 -28.59 -15.66 22.69
N VAL A 251 -27.73 -15.78 21.67
CA VAL A 251 -26.89 -14.65 21.22
C VAL A 251 -27.77 -13.73 20.35
N PRO A 252 -28.07 -12.49 20.79
CA PRO A 252 -29.07 -11.67 20.14
C PRO A 252 -28.72 -11.40 18.68
N ASN A 253 -29.67 -11.74 17.80
CA ASN A 253 -29.57 -11.51 16.37
C ASN A 253 -29.60 -10.00 16.08
N LYS A 254 -29.36 -9.61 14.82
CA LYS A 254 -29.26 -8.18 14.45
C LYS A 254 -30.54 -7.38 14.75
N PHE A 255 -31.71 -8.00 14.73
CA PHE A 255 -32.98 -7.34 15.03
C PHE A 255 -33.13 -7.16 16.55
N GLU A 256 -32.77 -8.16 17.36
CA GLU A 256 -32.71 -8.00 18.82
C GLU A 256 -31.68 -6.95 19.24
N ARG A 257 -30.48 -6.93 18.63
CA ARG A 257 -29.47 -5.87 18.88
C ARG A 257 -29.98 -4.47 18.55
N MET A 258 -30.72 -4.32 17.45
CA MET A 258 -31.38 -3.06 17.07
C MET A 258 -32.50 -2.69 18.07
N ALA A 259 -33.30 -3.67 18.53
CA ALA A 259 -34.41 -3.43 19.45
C ALA A 259 -33.97 -3.15 20.91
N THR A 260 -32.79 -3.65 21.31
CA THR A 260 -32.28 -3.55 22.69
C THR A 260 -31.24 -2.44 22.91
N GLY A 261 -30.80 -1.74 21.85
CA GLY A 261 -29.64 -0.84 21.92
C GLY A 261 -28.31 -1.57 22.13
N GLY A 262 -28.27 -2.90 21.94
CA GLY A 262 -27.13 -3.79 22.18
C GLY A 262 -25.93 -3.60 21.24
N HIS A 263 -25.83 -2.47 20.56
CA HIS A 263 -24.81 -2.12 19.56
C HIS A 263 -23.37 -2.17 20.10
N LEU A 264 -23.17 -1.90 21.41
CA LEU A 264 -21.85 -1.92 22.07
C LEU A 264 -21.58 -3.20 22.87
N GLN A 265 -22.50 -4.17 22.86
CA GLN A 265 -22.35 -5.44 23.59
C GLN A 265 -21.33 -6.35 22.90
N VAL A 266 -20.31 -6.75 23.67
CA VAL A 266 -19.21 -7.61 23.22
C VAL A 266 -19.67 -9.05 23.07
N ASP A 267 -19.60 -9.58 21.85
CA ASP A 267 -19.75 -11.01 21.57
C ASP A 267 -18.39 -11.70 21.76
N TRP A 268 -18.12 -12.20 22.97
CA TRP A 268 -16.82 -12.75 23.36
C TRP A 268 -16.38 -13.98 22.53
N GLU A 269 -17.32 -14.71 21.93
CA GLU A 269 -17.03 -15.82 21.02
C GLU A 269 -16.38 -15.34 19.71
N LEU A 270 -16.68 -14.12 19.29
CA LEU A 270 -16.21 -13.55 18.04
C LEU A 270 -14.98 -12.64 18.20
N VAL A 271 -14.56 -12.34 19.43
CA VAL A 271 -13.40 -11.48 19.69
C VAL A 271 -12.10 -12.17 19.28
N ARG A 272 -11.68 -11.97 18.02
CA ARG A 272 -10.44 -12.50 17.46
C ARG A 272 -9.54 -11.41 16.90
N GLY A 273 -8.27 -11.43 17.30
CA GLY A 273 -7.23 -10.51 16.86
C GLY A 273 -6.19 -11.17 15.96
N LEU A 274 -5.49 -10.35 15.18
CA LEU A 274 -4.30 -10.73 14.44
C LEU A 274 -3.20 -9.72 14.73
N SER A 275 -1.97 -10.17 14.98
CA SER A 275 -0.86 -9.24 15.15
C SER A 275 -0.65 -8.41 13.88
N LEU A 276 -0.49 -7.08 14.02
CA LEU A 276 -0.15 -6.20 12.88
C LEU A 276 1.03 -6.75 12.07
N ARG A 277 2.05 -7.27 12.74
CA ARG A 277 3.21 -7.91 12.10
C ARG A 277 2.82 -9.10 11.24
N ASP A 278 1.96 -9.98 11.74
CA ASP A 278 1.51 -11.17 11.00
C ASP A 278 0.68 -10.78 9.77
N SER A 279 -0.10 -9.69 9.83
CA SER A 279 -0.80 -9.12 8.68
C SER A 279 0.13 -8.55 7.59
N LEU A 280 1.37 -8.18 7.96
CA LEU A 280 2.39 -7.61 7.08
C LEU A 280 3.42 -8.63 6.58
N ARG A 281 3.45 -9.85 7.12
CA ARG A 281 4.29 -10.94 6.59
C ARG A 281 3.88 -11.30 5.15
N CYS A 282 4.77 -11.98 4.44
CA CYS A 282 4.60 -12.31 3.01
C CYS A 282 4.24 -11.09 2.14
N GLY A 283 4.85 -9.93 2.44
CA GLY A 283 4.61 -8.68 1.71
C GLY A 283 3.25 -8.02 1.98
N GLY A 284 2.56 -8.41 3.06
CA GLY A 284 1.24 -7.90 3.39
C GLY A 284 0.14 -8.34 2.42
N TRP A 285 0.28 -9.53 1.82
CA TRP A 285 -0.61 -10.07 0.77
C TRP A 285 -2.11 -9.98 1.13
N MET A 286 -2.47 -10.17 2.41
CA MET A 286 -3.84 -10.01 2.93
C MET A 286 -4.47 -8.66 2.56
N TRP A 287 -3.68 -7.59 2.55
CA TRP A 287 -4.15 -6.24 2.24
C TRP A 287 -4.29 -5.98 0.74
N TRP A 288 -3.63 -6.77 -0.13
CA TRP A 288 -3.50 -6.48 -1.57
C TRP A 288 -4.79 -6.70 -2.35
N ARG A 289 -5.66 -7.59 -1.90
CA ARG A 289 -6.93 -7.95 -2.56
C ARG A 289 -8.09 -7.60 -1.64
N SER A 290 -9.19 -7.13 -2.24
CA SER A 290 -10.46 -7.01 -1.52
C SER A 290 -10.94 -8.41 -1.08
N PRO A 291 -11.51 -8.58 0.12
CA PRO A 291 -12.06 -9.86 0.58
C PRO A 291 -13.07 -10.47 -0.40
N ALA A 292 -13.84 -9.62 -1.09
CA ALA A 292 -14.80 -10.03 -2.12
C ALA A 292 -14.19 -10.65 -3.40
N LEU A 293 -12.85 -10.64 -3.54
CA LEU A 293 -12.12 -11.26 -4.65
C LEU A 293 -11.35 -12.52 -4.22
N LEU A 294 -11.60 -13.01 -3.01
CA LEU A 294 -10.99 -14.23 -2.45
C LEU A 294 -12.02 -15.36 -2.44
N ASP A 295 -11.58 -16.55 -2.83
CA ASP A 295 -12.38 -17.77 -2.66
C ASP A 295 -12.54 -18.13 -1.17
N ASP A 296 -13.50 -19.01 -0.88
CA ASP A 296 -13.84 -19.39 0.49
C ASP A 296 -12.66 -20.04 1.23
N SER A 297 -11.80 -20.77 0.52
CA SER A 297 -10.60 -21.38 1.09
C SER A 297 -9.60 -20.31 1.55
N ALA A 298 -9.33 -19.30 0.72
CA ALA A 298 -8.46 -18.19 1.06
C ALA A 298 -9.04 -17.31 2.18
N ARG A 299 -10.37 -17.10 2.17
CA ARG A 299 -11.10 -16.36 3.22
C ARG A 299 -11.01 -17.09 4.57
N ALA A 300 -11.29 -18.39 4.61
CA ALA A 300 -11.12 -19.23 5.81
C ALA A 300 -9.65 -19.31 6.26
N ALA A 301 -8.68 -19.40 5.34
CA ALA A 301 -7.26 -19.42 5.66
C ALA A 301 -6.72 -18.08 6.20
N ILE A 302 -7.41 -16.96 5.97
CA ILE A 302 -7.13 -15.67 6.62
C ILE A 302 -7.72 -15.64 8.03
N TRP A 303 -8.99 -16.04 8.20
CA TRP A 303 -9.64 -16.17 9.50
C TRP A 303 -8.86 -17.09 10.45
N ASN A 304 -8.40 -18.25 9.97
CA ASN A 304 -7.62 -19.21 10.76
C ASN A 304 -6.26 -18.69 11.26
N LYS A 305 -5.81 -17.50 10.82
CA LYS A 305 -4.62 -16.83 11.36
C LYS A 305 -4.94 -15.91 12.54
N SER A 306 -6.18 -15.46 12.70
CA SER A 306 -6.59 -14.74 13.90
C SER A 306 -6.77 -15.71 15.07
N HIS A 307 -6.68 -15.21 16.28
CA HIS A 307 -6.80 -15.97 17.52
C HIS A 307 -7.66 -15.21 18.52
N HIS A 308 -8.28 -15.89 19.49
CA HIS A 308 -9.09 -15.20 20.50
C HIS A 308 -8.24 -14.26 21.35
N VAL A 309 -8.73 -13.04 21.56
CA VAL A 309 -8.07 -12.03 22.39
C VAL A 309 -9.05 -11.49 23.44
N LYS A 310 -8.53 -10.94 24.54
CA LYS A 310 -9.37 -10.32 25.59
C LYS A 310 -9.65 -8.84 25.34
N LYS A 311 -8.93 -8.23 24.40
CA LYS A 311 -8.99 -6.82 23.98
C LYS A 311 -8.11 -6.62 22.75
N PHE A 312 -8.28 -5.52 22.05
CA PHE A 312 -7.40 -5.12 20.95
C PHE A 312 -6.45 -4.00 21.40
N ASP A 313 -5.17 -4.09 21.03
CA ASP A 313 -4.26 -2.94 21.16
C ASP A 313 -4.60 -1.85 20.13
N MET A 314 -5.19 -2.24 18.99
CA MET A 314 -5.57 -1.32 17.92
C MET A 314 -6.71 -1.88 17.05
N PHE A 315 -7.67 -1.03 16.69
CA PHE A 315 -8.67 -1.31 15.65
C PHE A 315 -8.24 -0.62 14.35
N LEU A 316 -8.08 -1.36 13.26
CA LEU A 316 -7.62 -0.82 11.97
C LEU A 316 -8.79 -0.49 11.03
N SER A 317 -9.43 0.65 11.28
CA SER A 317 -10.47 1.18 10.41
C SER A 317 -9.89 1.72 9.11
N HIS A 318 -10.48 1.32 7.98
CA HIS A 318 -9.97 1.63 6.66
C HIS A 318 -11.02 1.38 5.55
N THR A 319 -10.68 1.69 4.29
CA THR A 319 -11.54 1.36 3.14
C THR A 319 -10.89 0.39 2.15
N TRP A 320 -11.63 -0.64 1.73
CA TRP A 320 -11.20 -1.59 0.69
C TRP A 320 -11.14 -1.00 -0.72
N LYS A 321 -11.74 0.18 -0.96
CA LYS A 321 -11.59 0.92 -2.23
C LYS A 321 -10.15 1.44 -2.43
N THR A 322 -9.38 1.62 -1.36
CA THR A 322 -8.00 2.15 -1.42
C THR A 322 -6.99 1.03 -1.66
N SER A 323 -6.00 1.30 -2.52
CA SER A 323 -4.95 0.36 -2.92
C SER A 323 -4.30 -0.34 -1.73
N GLY A 324 -4.34 -1.67 -1.73
CA GLY A 324 -3.74 -2.50 -0.70
C GLY A 324 -2.25 -2.24 -0.50
N ILE A 325 -1.52 -2.01 -1.59
CA ILE A 325 -0.08 -1.71 -1.55
C ILE A 325 0.19 -0.42 -0.77
N GLN A 326 -0.67 0.60 -0.89
CA GLN A 326 -0.52 1.84 -0.11
C GLN A 326 -0.71 1.59 1.39
N LYS A 327 -1.68 0.76 1.78
CA LYS A 327 -1.87 0.35 3.19
C LYS A 327 -0.66 -0.41 3.71
N VAL A 328 -0.16 -1.40 2.97
CA VAL A 328 1.03 -2.19 3.35
C VAL A 328 2.25 -1.28 3.51
N LEU A 329 2.54 -0.42 2.54
CA LEU A 329 3.68 0.49 2.61
C LEU A 329 3.55 1.46 3.80
N ALA A 330 2.36 2.00 4.05
CA ALA A 330 2.15 2.89 5.19
C ALA A 330 2.34 2.17 6.53
N LEU A 331 1.65 1.04 6.73
CA LEU A 331 1.75 0.22 7.94
C LEU A 331 3.18 -0.29 8.17
N LEU A 332 3.87 -0.75 7.12
CA LEU A 332 5.25 -1.22 7.19
C LEU A 332 6.22 -0.10 7.59
N LEU A 333 6.02 1.13 7.12
CA LEU A 333 6.82 2.27 7.57
C LEU A 333 6.51 2.66 9.02
N GLN A 334 5.22 2.75 9.38
CA GLN A 334 4.76 3.09 10.74
C GLN A 334 5.29 2.11 11.79
N SER A 335 5.24 0.80 11.53
CA SER A 335 5.75 -0.23 12.45
C SER A 335 7.25 -0.49 12.31
N GLY A 336 7.81 -0.30 11.10
CA GLY A 336 9.13 -0.78 10.73
C GLY A 336 10.26 0.25 10.71
N TYR A 337 9.98 1.56 10.83
CA TYR A 337 11.03 2.59 10.73
C TYR A 337 12.19 2.39 11.72
N LYS A 338 11.94 1.84 12.92
CA LYS A 338 12.99 1.54 13.91
C LYS A 338 13.95 0.47 13.40
N ALA A 339 13.44 -0.59 12.78
CA ALA A 339 14.25 -1.65 12.19
C ALA A 339 14.99 -1.16 10.94
N LEU A 340 14.34 -0.34 10.10
CA LEU A 340 14.99 0.37 8.99
C LEU A 340 16.20 1.16 9.48
N LEU A 341 16.02 2.06 10.46
CA LEU A 341 17.10 2.90 10.99
C LEU A 341 18.21 2.08 11.68
N LEU A 342 17.87 1.00 12.38
CA LEU A 342 18.83 0.12 13.03
C LEU A 342 19.73 -0.60 12.01
N PHE A 343 19.13 -1.23 11.00
CA PHE A 343 19.87 -1.94 9.95
C PHE A 343 20.67 -0.95 9.09
N TRP A 344 20.08 0.19 8.74
CA TRP A 344 20.75 1.30 8.06
C TRP A 344 22.01 1.72 8.82
N PHE A 345 21.90 2.00 10.12
CA PHE A 345 23.01 2.44 10.96
C PHE A 345 24.17 1.44 10.93
N PHE A 346 23.91 0.17 11.22
CA PHE A 346 24.96 -0.85 11.19
C PHE A 346 25.58 -1.03 9.81
N GLY A 347 24.76 -1.13 8.76
CA GLY A 347 25.24 -1.30 7.38
C GLY A 347 26.12 -0.14 6.91
N VAL A 348 25.70 1.10 7.19
CA VAL A 348 26.44 2.31 6.85
C VAL A 348 27.73 2.45 7.65
N ILE A 349 27.71 2.22 8.97
CA ILE A 349 28.91 2.32 9.82
C ILE A 349 29.95 1.25 9.47
N VAL A 350 29.55 -0.01 9.31
CA VAL A 350 30.47 -1.09 8.91
C VAL A 350 31.08 -0.77 7.53
N THR A 351 30.28 -0.35 6.56
CA THR A 351 30.77 -0.06 5.21
C THR A 351 31.66 1.19 5.17
N ALA A 352 31.36 2.21 5.98
CA ALA A 352 32.22 3.39 6.14
C ALA A 352 33.57 3.01 6.77
N GLN A 353 33.59 2.17 7.80
CA GLN A 353 34.83 1.70 8.44
C GLN A 353 35.69 0.85 7.49
N LEU A 354 35.08 -0.03 6.70
CA LEU A 354 35.78 -0.80 5.66
C LEU A 354 36.32 0.08 4.52
N SER A 355 35.62 1.18 4.21
CA SER A 355 36.09 2.18 3.23
C SER A 355 37.25 3.02 3.78
N ALA A 356 37.13 3.50 5.02
CA ALA A 356 38.16 4.29 5.70
C ALA A 356 39.47 3.51 5.95
N SER A 357 39.37 2.18 6.12
CA SER A 357 40.51 1.28 6.23
C SER A 357 41.02 0.73 4.88
N ALA A 358 40.54 1.29 3.75
CA ALA A 358 40.90 0.90 2.38
C ALA A 358 40.73 -0.60 2.06
N ARG A 359 39.86 -1.30 2.79
CA ARG A 359 39.53 -2.73 2.56
C ARG A 359 38.50 -2.94 1.46
N LEU A 360 37.71 -1.92 1.18
CA LEU A 360 36.85 -1.87 -0.01
C LEU A 360 37.56 -1.13 -1.14
N PRO A 361 37.40 -1.55 -2.40
CA PRO A 361 38.02 -0.86 -3.53
C PRO A 361 37.47 0.56 -3.66
N LEU A 362 38.35 1.55 -3.80
CA LEU A 362 37.99 2.96 -3.93
C LEU A 362 38.29 3.46 -5.36
N PRO A 363 37.46 3.10 -6.37
CA PRO A 363 37.74 3.41 -7.78
C PRO A 363 37.56 4.89 -8.13
N TRP A 364 36.96 5.68 -7.24
CA TRP A 364 36.62 7.07 -7.50
C TRP A 364 37.72 7.99 -6.99
N LYS A 365 38.20 8.89 -7.84
CA LYS A 365 39.10 9.99 -7.49
C LYS A 365 38.35 11.31 -7.67
N PHE A 366 38.52 12.22 -6.72
CA PHE A 366 37.93 13.55 -6.75
C PHE A 366 38.76 14.50 -5.90
N ASP A 367 38.91 15.73 -6.38
CA ASP A 367 39.60 16.78 -5.65
C ASP A 367 38.74 17.28 -4.48
N VAL A 368 39.38 17.42 -3.33
CA VAL A 368 38.78 18.03 -2.14
C VAL A 368 39.62 19.22 -1.70
N GLU A 369 38.93 20.35 -1.64
CA GLU A 369 39.43 21.59 -1.06
C GLU A 369 38.93 21.71 0.39
N LEU A 370 39.86 21.80 1.33
CA LEU A 370 39.63 22.00 2.77
C LEU A 370 40.69 22.98 3.30
N VAL A 371 40.50 23.45 4.55
CA VAL A 371 41.46 24.35 5.25
C VAL A 371 42.91 23.88 5.09
N GLY A 372 43.69 24.60 4.28
CA GLY A 372 45.10 24.32 4.03
C GLY A 372 45.41 23.02 3.27
N MET A 373 44.43 22.40 2.62
CA MET A 373 44.58 21.11 1.95
C MET A 373 43.81 21.09 0.62
N GLN A 374 44.55 20.95 -0.49
CA GLN A 374 44.01 20.49 -1.77
C GLN A 374 44.51 19.07 -1.99
N ALA A 375 43.61 18.09 -2.02
CA ALA A 375 44.00 16.69 -2.09
C ALA A 375 43.05 15.84 -2.95
N ASN A 376 43.64 14.94 -3.72
CA ASN A 376 42.93 13.91 -4.47
C ASN A 376 42.52 12.78 -3.52
N CYS A 377 41.25 12.74 -3.13
CA CYS A 377 40.72 11.70 -2.25
C CYS A 377 40.19 10.50 -3.05
N LEU A 378 40.31 9.30 -2.46
CA LEU A 378 39.74 8.08 -3.01
C LEU A 378 38.39 7.76 -2.34
N ALA A 379 37.37 7.44 -3.14
CA ALA A 379 36.02 7.07 -2.69
C ALA A 379 35.50 5.82 -3.42
N GLY A 380 34.37 5.30 -2.95
CA GLY A 380 33.57 4.29 -3.63
C GLY A 380 32.08 4.40 -3.29
N PRO A 381 31.19 3.74 -4.05
CA PRO A 381 29.73 3.84 -3.88
C PRO A 381 29.20 3.17 -2.60
N TRP A 382 30.05 2.44 -1.88
CA TRP A 382 29.64 1.37 -0.98
C TRP A 382 28.75 1.83 0.16
N VAL A 383 29.06 2.97 0.79
CA VAL A 383 28.29 3.49 1.93
C VAL A 383 26.87 3.90 1.49
N LEU A 384 26.72 4.49 0.29
CA LEU A 384 25.41 4.83 -0.28
C LEU A 384 24.62 3.59 -0.69
N LEU A 385 25.27 2.58 -1.30
CA LEU A 385 24.63 1.31 -1.63
C LEU A 385 24.19 0.54 -0.39
N ALA A 386 25.03 0.47 0.65
CA ALA A 386 24.71 -0.11 1.94
C ALA A 386 23.55 0.63 2.62
N SER A 387 23.49 1.96 2.52
CA SER A 387 22.36 2.76 3.01
C SER A 387 21.04 2.33 2.39
N VAL A 388 20.96 2.19 1.06
CA VAL A 388 19.73 1.75 0.37
C VAL A 388 19.39 0.30 0.73
N PHE A 389 20.37 -0.60 0.62
CA PHE A 389 20.16 -2.04 0.83
C PHE A 389 19.77 -2.36 2.28
N CYS A 390 20.47 -1.82 3.27
CA CYS A 390 20.22 -2.10 4.67
C CYS A 390 18.94 -1.43 5.19
N SER A 391 18.57 -0.24 4.68
CA SER A 391 17.25 0.36 4.94
C SER A 391 16.11 -0.54 4.43
N LEU A 392 16.21 -1.03 3.19
CA LEU A 392 15.22 -1.94 2.62
C LEU A 392 15.16 -3.26 3.39
N LEU A 393 16.30 -3.84 3.75
CA LEU A 393 16.39 -5.06 4.54
C LEU A 393 15.76 -4.89 5.93
N GLY A 394 16.07 -3.81 6.65
CA GLY A 394 15.49 -3.53 7.97
C GLY A 394 13.97 -3.32 7.91
N LEU A 395 13.49 -2.64 6.87
CA LEU A 395 12.06 -2.45 6.63
C LEU A 395 11.35 -3.79 6.35
N LEU A 396 11.88 -4.61 5.44
CA LEU A 396 11.33 -5.93 5.09
C LEU A 396 11.45 -6.96 6.21
N ALA A 397 12.47 -6.85 7.08
CA ALA A 397 12.63 -7.69 8.26
C ALA A 397 11.67 -7.32 9.39
N SER A 398 11.15 -6.09 9.44
CA SER A 398 10.34 -5.58 10.55
C SER A 398 9.08 -6.41 10.93
N PRO A 399 8.36 -7.11 10.02
CA PRO A 399 7.24 -8.01 10.38
C PRO A 399 7.68 -9.34 11.02
N TYR A 400 8.99 -9.63 11.01
CA TYR A 400 9.58 -10.84 11.60
C TYR A 400 10.35 -10.52 12.89
N LEU A 401 10.78 -9.26 13.07
CA LEU A 401 11.47 -8.79 14.27
C LEU A 401 10.47 -8.44 15.38
N ARG A 402 10.45 -9.23 16.46
CA ARG A 402 9.68 -8.92 17.67
C ARG A 402 10.43 -7.87 18.50
N TRP A 403 9.87 -6.66 18.59
CA TRP A 403 10.40 -5.64 19.48
C TRP A 403 9.97 -5.92 20.94
N PRO A 404 10.88 -5.86 21.94
CA PRO A 404 10.50 -6.09 23.33
C PRO A 404 9.37 -5.17 23.77
N GLY A 405 8.34 -5.76 24.39
CA GLY A 405 7.19 -5.03 24.95
C GLY A 405 6.14 -4.57 23.93
N SER A 406 6.28 -4.83 22.62
CA SER A 406 5.18 -4.54 21.69
C SER A 406 4.15 -5.68 21.68
N LYS A 407 2.98 -5.39 22.23
CA LYS A 407 1.75 -6.11 21.92
C LYS A 407 1.06 -5.32 20.82
N ASP A 408 0.76 -6.02 19.74
CA ASP A 408 0.34 -5.43 18.46
C ASP A 408 -0.91 -6.16 17.95
N ASP A 409 -1.76 -6.66 18.86
CA ASP A 409 -2.94 -7.46 18.51
C ASP A 409 -4.04 -6.54 17.99
N CYS A 410 -4.33 -6.65 16.70
CA CYS A 410 -5.20 -5.76 15.97
C CYS A 410 -6.52 -6.44 15.59
N PHE A 411 -7.60 -5.65 15.59
CA PHE A 411 -8.79 -5.99 14.84
C PHE A 411 -8.57 -5.61 13.36
N ILE A 412 -8.77 -6.58 12.46
CA ILE A 412 -8.72 -6.40 11.01
C ILE A 412 -9.93 -7.17 10.44
N ASP A 413 -10.93 -6.46 9.94
CA ASP A 413 -12.22 -7.01 9.48
C ASP A 413 -12.15 -8.36 8.75
N VAL A 414 -11.30 -8.50 7.73
CA VAL A 414 -11.16 -9.75 6.94
C VAL A 414 -10.62 -10.95 7.73
N ALA A 415 -9.84 -10.71 8.80
CA ALA A 415 -9.26 -11.75 9.66
C ALA A 415 -10.02 -11.93 10.98
N SER A 416 -10.71 -10.89 11.44
CA SER A 416 -11.40 -10.79 12.73
C SER A 416 -12.91 -10.99 12.64
N ILE A 417 -13.49 -11.06 11.43
CA ILE A 417 -14.89 -11.49 11.19
C ILE A 417 -14.86 -12.73 10.30
N HIS A 418 -15.67 -13.74 10.62
CA HIS A 418 -15.70 -15.01 9.87
C HIS A 418 -16.28 -14.75 8.47
N GLN A 419 -15.50 -15.03 7.42
CA GLN A 419 -15.82 -14.56 6.06
C GLN A 419 -16.62 -15.56 5.20
N THR A 420 -16.83 -16.79 5.66
CA THR A 420 -17.44 -17.89 4.89
C THR A 420 -18.69 -18.52 5.53
N ASP A 421 -19.01 -18.15 6.77
CA ASP A 421 -20.21 -18.58 7.48
C ASP A 421 -21.09 -17.35 7.59
N ALA A 422 -22.29 -17.38 7.01
CA ALA A 422 -23.16 -16.23 6.95
C ALA A 422 -23.63 -15.74 8.33
N LYS A 423 -23.87 -16.66 9.28
CA LYS A 423 -24.34 -16.32 10.64
C LYS A 423 -23.22 -15.69 11.46
N LEU A 424 -22.03 -16.27 11.42
CA LEU A 424 -20.85 -15.72 12.14
C LEU A 424 -20.37 -14.41 11.50
N MET A 425 -20.47 -14.28 10.17
CA MET A 425 -20.21 -13.02 9.46
C MET A 425 -21.18 -11.93 9.91
N GLU A 426 -22.48 -12.24 9.96
CA GLU A 426 -23.55 -11.34 10.38
C GLU A 426 -23.37 -10.91 11.84
N ARG A 427 -23.24 -11.84 12.79
CA ARG A 427 -22.93 -11.54 14.19
C ARG A 427 -21.67 -10.68 14.33
N GLY A 428 -20.63 -10.96 13.54
CA GLY A 428 -19.37 -10.19 13.55
C GLY A 428 -19.54 -8.76 13.04
N ILE A 429 -20.29 -8.54 11.96
CA ILE A 429 -20.54 -7.19 11.39
C ILE A 429 -21.37 -6.35 12.37
N TYR A 430 -22.49 -6.87 12.86
CA TYR A 430 -23.35 -6.13 13.80
C TYR A 430 -22.77 -6.09 15.23
N GLY A 431 -21.71 -6.86 15.51
CA GLY A 431 -20.91 -6.82 16.74
C GLY A 431 -19.73 -5.83 16.74
N ILE A 432 -19.47 -5.10 15.63
CA ILE A 432 -18.32 -4.18 15.50
C ILE A 432 -18.26 -3.13 16.64
N GLY A 433 -19.39 -2.62 17.13
CA GLY A 433 -19.42 -1.68 18.26
C GLY A 433 -18.86 -2.29 19.56
N GLY A 434 -19.10 -3.58 19.80
CA GLY A 434 -18.48 -4.33 20.88
C GLY A 434 -16.97 -4.55 20.69
N PHE A 435 -16.49 -4.76 19.46
CA PHE A 435 -15.05 -4.84 19.21
C PHE A 435 -14.35 -3.48 19.43
N LEU A 436 -15.02 -2.37 19.11
CA LEU A 436 -14.54 -1.02 19.37
C LEU A 436 -14.52 -0.68 20.87
N SER A 437 -15.49 -1.15 21.66
CA SER A 437 -15.53 -0.90 23.12
C SER A 437 -14.37 -1.56 23.89
N ILE A 438 -13.81 -2.66 23.36
CA ILE A 438 -12.62 -3.33 23.92
C ILE A 438 -11.32 -2.98 23.17
N SER A 439 -11.33 -1.95 22.31
CA SER A 439 -10.16 -1.49 21.56
C SER A 439 -9.45 -0.32 22.24
N ARG A 440 -8.14 -0.45 22.48
CA ARG A 440 -7.35 0.61 23.13
C ARG A 440 -7.07 1.84 22.26
N GLU A 441 -6.98 1.66 20.95
CA GLU A 441 -6.76 2.73 19.96
C GLU A 441 -7.60 2.44 18.71
N LEU A 442 -8.36 3.42 18.22
CA LEU A 442 -8.90 3.38 16.86
C LEU A 442 -7.88 4.03 15.93
N ARG A 443 -7.31 3.27 15.00
CA ARG A 443 -6.40 3.81 13.98
C ARG A 443 -7.10 3.86 12.63
N VAL A 444 -7.24 5.07 12.10
CA VAL A 444 -7.94 5.35 10.85
C VAL A 444 -6.93 5.49 9.72
N LEU A 445 -6.85 4.50 8.84
CA LEU A 445 -6.02 4.52 7.63
C LEU A 445 -6.68 5.39 6.55
N TRP A 446 -6.64 6.70 6.76
CA TRP A 446 -7.41 7.65 5.97
C TRP A 446 -6.93 7.73 4.51
N SER A 447 -7.91 7.78 3.62
CA SER A 447 -7.75 7.98 2.19
C SER A 447 -8.99 8.69 1.61
N PRO A 448 -8.90 9.32 0.43
CA PRO A 448 -10.04 9.97 -0.21
C PRO A 448 -11.23 9.00 -0.36
N GLY A 449 -12.38 9.37 0.22
CA GLY A 449 -13.57 8.51 0.26
C GLY A 449 -13.75 7.68 1.55
N TYR A 450 -12.87 7.80 2.54
CA TYR A 450 -13.10 7.20 3.87
C TYR A 450 -14.39 7.74 4.52
N LEU A 451 -14.50 9.06 4.64
CA LEU A 451 -15.67 9.73 5.26
C LEU A 451 -16.94 9.66 4.40
N THR A 452 -16.87 9.11 3.18
CA THR A 452 -18.06 8.89 2.34
C THR A 452 -18.68 7.52 2.53
N ARG A 453 -18.16 6.65 3.42
CA ARG A 453 -18.73 5.32 3.71
C ARG A 453 -19.37 5.30 5.09
N LEU A 454 -20.63 4.89 5.17
CA LEU A 454 -21.40 4.90 6.42
C LEU A 454 -20.75 4.06 7.52
N TRP A 455 -20.31 2.84 7.22
CA TRP A 455 -19.60 1.97 8.17
C TRP A 455 -18.32 2.61 8.76
N CYS A 456 -17.52 3.30 7.95
CA CYS A 456 -16.29 3.98 8.41
C CYS A 456 -16.58 5.20 9.31
N VAL A 457 -17.79 5.77 9.20
CA VAL A 457 -18.30 6.85 10.05
C VAL A 457 -18.90 6.28 11.34
N PHE A 458 -19.63 5.17 11.25
CA PHE A 458 -20.13 4.40 12.40
C PHE A 458 -18.99 3.97 13.33
N GLU A 459 -17.85 3.51 12.79
CA GLU A 459 -16.68 3.14 13.58
C GLU A 459 -16.13 4.31 14.42
N LEU A 460 -16.13 5.54 13.89
CA LEU A 460 -15.76 6.75 14.63
C LEU A 460 -16.77 7.08 15.74
N ALA A 461 -18.07 6.97 15.43
CA ALA A 461 -19.16 7.21 16.37
C ALA A 461 -19.11 6.20 17.53
N ALA A 462 -19.22 4.91 17.21
CA ALA A 462 -19.23 3.81 18.16
C ALA A 462 -17.98 3.80 19.05
N TYR A 463 -16.80 4.06 18.48
CA TYR A 463 -15.58 4.13 19.27
C TYR A 463 -15.59 5.27 20.28
N ARG A 464 -16.05 6.46 19.90
CA ARG A 464 -16.09 7.60 20.83
C ARG A 464 -17.17 7.42 21.90
N THR A 465 -18.34 6.89 21.55
CA THR A 465 -19.39 6.56 22.51
C THR A 465 -18.90 5.54 23.54
N ALA A 466 -18.27 4.44 23.07
CA ALA A 466 -17.77 3.40 23.94
C ALA A 466 -16.50 3.78 24.72
N ASN A 467 -15.65 4.63 24.13
CA ASN A 467 -14.40 5.11 24.72
C ASN A 467 -14.33 6.65 24.67
N PRO A 468 -15.01 7.38 25.56
CA PRO A 468 -15.01 8.85 25.55
C PRO A 468 -13.61 9.46 25.63
N GLY A 469 -12.71 8.87 26.44
CA GLY A 469 -11.28 9.21 26.51
C GLY A 469 -10.36 8.31 25.66
N GLY A 470 -10.92 7.50 24.75
CA GLY A 470 -10.17 6.62 23.87
C GLY A 470 -9.34 7.38 22.85
N LYS A 471 -8.20 6.80 22.45
CA LYS A 471 -7.28 7.41 21.49
C LYS A 471 -7.71 7.12 20.06
N ILE A 472 -8.08 8.14 19.29
CA ILE A 472 -8.22 8.01 17.84
C ILE A 472 -6.95 8.51 17.16
N THR A 473 -6.26 7.65 16.41
CA THR A 473 -5.07 8.00 15.63
C THR A 473 -5.44 8.10 14.16
N LEU A 474 -5.48 9.32 13.63
CA LEU A 474 -5.57 9.52 12.19
C LEU A 474 -4.22 9.21 11.53
N ALA A 475 -4.21 8.28 10.58
CA ALA A 475 -3.03 7.84 9.84
C ALA A 475 -3.27 8.01 8.33
N PRO A 476 -3.13 9.24 7.78
CA PRO A 476 -3.41 9.49 6.38
C PRO A 476 -2.31 8.87 5.50
N LEU A 477 -2.68 7.93 4.63
CA LEU A 477 -1.74 7.13 3.82
C LEU A 477 -0.84 7.97 2.89
N PHE A 478 -1.19 9.23 2.65
CA PHE A 478 -0.39 10.17 1.88
C PHE A 478 0.90 10.60 2.61
N VAL A 479 0.96 10.52 3.95
CA VAL A 479 2.14 10.93 4.72
C VAL A 479 3.31 9.97 4.46
N GLU A 480 3.08 8.66 4.49
CA GLU A 480 4.12 7.68 4.19
C GLU A 480 4.53 7.73 2.72
N VAL A 481 3.60 8.00 1.80
CA VAL A 481 3.91 8.25 0.39
C VAL A 481 4.87 9.45 0.23
N ILE A 482 4.66 10.55 0.96
CA ILE A 482 5.59 11.69 1.00
C ILE A 482 6.98 11.24 1.47
N VAL A 483 7.08 10.40 2.50
CA VAL A 483 8.37 9.89 3.00
C VAL A 483 9.07 9.01 1.97
N TYR A 484 8.37 8.05 1.35
CA TYR A 484 8.94 7.19 0.32
C TYR A 484 9.46 7.99 -0.89
N VAL A 485 8.68 8.95 -1.38
CA VAL A 485 9.11 9.84 -2.47
C VAL A 485 10.30 10.71 -2.04
N GLY A 486 10.29 11.24 -0.82
CA GLY A 486 11.42 12.00 -0.27
C GLY A 486 12.71 11.18 -0.16
N VAL A 487 12.65 9.94 0.33
CA VAL A 487 13.81 9.04 0.38
C VAL A 487 14.29 8.69 -1.03
N ALA A 488 13.39 8.29 -1.93
CA ALA A 488 13.75 7.95 -3.31
C ALA A 488 14.38 9.14 -4.06
N MET A 489 13.86 10.35 -3.85
CA MET A 489 14.44 11.59 -4.37
C MET A 489 15.84 11.84 -3.82
N ASN A 490 16.06 11.73 -2.49
CA ASN A 490 17.38 11.92 -1.88
C ASN A 490 18.40 10.86 -2.37
N VAL A 491 17.98 9.60 -2.54
CA VAL A 491 18.81 8.54 -3.16
C VAL A 491 19.16 8.90 -4.61
N ALA A 492 18.18 9.32 -5.42
CA ALA A 492 18.41 9.71 -6.81
C ALA A 492 19.39 10.89 -6.93
N VAL A 493 19.18 11.96 -6.13
CA VAL A 493 20.08 13.12 -6.06
C VAL A 493 21.49 12.71 -5.67
N ALA A 494 21.65 11.88 -4.62
CA ALA A 494 22.95 11.39 -4.20
C ALA A 494 23.65 10.56 -5.30
N CYS A 495 22.93 9.63 -5.93
CA CYS A 495 23.46 8.82 -7.03
C CYS A 495 23.89 9.68 -8.23
N VAL A 496 23.05 10.60 -8.69
CA VAL A 496 23.36 11.47 -9.84
C VAL A 496 24.51 12.42 -9.50
N TRP A 497 24.58 12.95 -8.28
CA TRP A 497 25.70 13.77 -7.80
C TRP A 497 27.04 13.00 -7.86
N TRP A 498 27.10 11.79 -7.29
CA TRP A 498 28.32 10.99 -7.31
C TRP A 498 28.71 10.54 -8.73
N MET A 499 27.74 10.19 -9.58
CA MET A 499 28.00 9.89 -10.99
C MET A 499 28.51 11.11 -11.75
N ALA A 500 27.90 12.28 -11.57
CA ALA A 500 28.31 13.51 -12.24
C ALA A 500 29.74 13.92 -11.86
N ARG A 501 30.11 13.88 -10.57
CA ARG A 501 31.51 14.10 -10.13
C ARG A 501 32.50 13.10 -10.72
N MET A 502 32.04 11.89 -11.07
CA MET A 502 32.88 10.85 -11.64
C MET A 502 33.10 10.97 -13.15
N PHE A 503 32.07 11.36 -13.91
CA PHE A 503 32.17 11.50 -15.37
C PHE A 503 32.69 12.87 -15.82
N PHE A 504 32.37 13.94 -15.09
CA PHE A 504 32.69 15.32 -15.49
C PHE A 504 33.92 15.89 -14.78
N ARG A 505 34.97 15.08 -14.56
CA ARG A 505 36.21 15.52 -13.86
C ARG A 505 36.86 16.77 -14.46
N GLU A 506 36.82 16.90 -15.78
CA GLU A 506 37.42 18.03 -16.51
C GLU A 506 36.47 19.22 -16.67
N PHE A 507 35.18 19.06 -16.33
CA PHE A 507 34.20 20.14 -16.49
C PHE A 507 34.14 21.00 -15.22
N THR A 508 34.55 22.26 -15.35
CA THR A 508 34.84 23.19 -14.24
C THR A 508 33.63 23.64 -13.40
N SER A 509 32.42 23.16 -13.67
CA SER A 509 31.20 23.55 -12.98
C SER A 509 30.62 22.45 -12.10
N GLU A 510 31.06 22.38 -10.84
CA GLU A 510 30.35 21.64 -9.77
C GLU A 510 28.85 22.02 -9.72
N GLY A 511 28.51 23.25 -10.10
CA GLY A 511 27.12 23.71 -10.25
C GLY A 511 26.33 22.99 -11.33
N ALA A 512 26.92 22.62 -12.47
CA ALA A 512 26.22 21.83 -13.48
C ALA A 512 25.91 20.42 -12.95
N ALA A 513 26.90 19.78 -12.29
CA ALA A 513 26.69 18.50 -11.62
C ALA A 513 25.57 18.57 -10.56
N LEU A 514 25.49 19.66 -9.78
CA LEU A 514 24.44 19.83 -8.78
C LEU A 514 23.06 20.08 -9.42
N ILE A 515 22.98 20.95 -10.43
CA ILE A 515 21.74 21.24 -11.15
C ILE A 515 21.19 19.96 -11.79
N THR A 516 22.03 19.17 -12.45
CA THR A 516 21.66 17.85 -13.01
C THR A 516 21.17 16.90 -11.92
N ALA A 517 21.85 16.84 -10.78
CA ALA A 517 21.44 15.99 -9.65
C ALA A 517 20.09 16.40 -9.04
N LEU A 518 19.72 17.68 -9.11
CA LEU A 518 18.45 18.19 -8.59
C LEU A 518 17.27 18.03 -9.55
N LEU A 519 17.46 17.80 -10.85
CA LEU A 519 16.35 17.66 -11.83
C LEU A 519 15.22 16.70 -11.40
N PRO A 520 15.48 15.52 -10.78
CA PRO A 520 14.40 14.65 -10.28
C PRO A 520 13.51 15.29 -9.21
N CYS A 521 14.03 16.26 -8.45
CA CYS A 521 13.28 16.98 -7.42
C CYS A 521 12.11 17.79 -8.00
N PHE A 522 12.15 18.22 -9.27
CA PHE A 522 11.01 18.89 -9.92
C PHE A 522 9.78 17.97 -10.00
N GLY A 523 9.99 16.75 -10.50
CA GLY A 523 8.93 15.75 -10.61
C GLY A 523 8.41 15.32 -9.24
N ALA A 524 9.32 15.12 -8.28
CA ALA A 524 8.96 14.83 -6.90
C ALA A 524 8.13 15.97 -6.27
N MET A 525 8.54 17.24 -6.42
CA MET A 525 7.78 18.39 -5.92
C MET A 525 6.40 18.52 -6.56
N HIS A 526 6.25 18.29 -7.87
CA HIS A 526 4.93 18.29 -8.51
C HIS A 526 4.03 17.19 -7.92
N PHE A 527 4.57 15.99 -7.75
CA PHE A 527 3.85 14.88 -7.13
C PHE A 527 3.50 15.17 -5.65
N LEU A 528 4.41 15.77 -4.88
CA LEU A 528 4.17 16.18 -3.49
C LEU A 528 3.04 17.21 -3.40
N ARG A 529 3.02 18.25 -4.26
CA ARG A 529 1.90 19.21 -4.34
C ARG A 529 0.55 18.50 -4.58
N LYS A 530 0.48 17.58 -5.54
CA LYS A 530 -0.72 16.76 -5.79
C LYS A 530 -1.09 15.88 -4.58
N THR A 531 -0.09 15.36 -3.88
CA THR A 531 -0.28 14.54 -2.68
C THR A 531 -0.88 15.37 -1.54
N PHE A 532 -0.43 16.61 -1.33
CA PHE A 532 -1.00 17.55 -0.35
C PHE A 532 -2.45 17.97 -0.65
N MET A 533 -2.92 17.88 -1.91
CA MET A 533 -4.37 18.03 -2.18
C MET A 533 -5.21 17.00 -1.41
N SER A 534 -4.64 15.84 -1.05
CA SER A 534 -5.31 14.85 -0.18
C SER A 534 -5.40 15.32 1.27
N LYS A 535 -4.42 16.08 1.78
CA LYS A 535 -4.49 16.75 3.10
C LYS A 535 -5.60 17.80 3.11
N HIS A 536 -5.64 18.66 2.09
CA HIS A 536 -6.70 19.67 1.97
C HIS A 536 -8.08 19.02 1.84
N LYS A 537 -8.19 17.93 1.07
CA LYS A 537 -9.43 17.15 0.98
C LYS A 537 -9.84 16.54 2.33
N LEU A 538 -8.92 15.97 3.10
CA LEU A 538 -9.20 15.48 4.46
C LEU A 538 -9.79 16.59 5.36
N ILE A 539 -9.16 17.76 5.38
CA ILE A 539 -9.63 18.89 6.20
C ILE A 539 -11.02 19.36 5.75
N CYS A 540 -11.21 19.48 4.43
CA CYS A 540 -12.48 19.88 3.82
C CYS A 540 -13.61 18.85 4.05
N ASP A 541 -13.31 17.56 3.90
CA ASP A 541 -14.25 16.45 4.11
C ASP A 541 -14.69 16.35 5.58
N LEU A 542 -13.82 16.70 6.54
CA LEU A 542 -14.16 16.81 7.97
C LEU A 542 -15.01 18.06 8.27
N GLU A 543 -14.65 19.20 7.68
CA GLU A 543 -15.31 20.50 7.91
C GLU A 543 -16.72 20.57 7.32
N HIS A 544 -16.90 19.97 6.14
CA HIS A 544 -18.18 19.91 5.43
C HIS A 544 -18.84 18.53 5.57
N PHE A 545 -18.38 17.71 6.53
CA PHE A 545 -18.93 16.37 6.79
C PHE A 545 -20.45 16.43 6.93
N ASP A 546 -21.18 15.49 6.36
CA ASP A 546 -22.64 15.49 6.36
C ASP A 546 -23.13 14.04 6.35
N LEU A 547 -23.73 13.60 7.47
CA LEU A 547 -24.17 12.22 7.63
C LEU A 547 -25.22 11.84 6.57
N CYS A 548 -26.02 12.76 6.06
CA CYS A 548 -27.04 12.47 5.06
C CYS A 548 -26.44 12.21 3.65
N LYS A 549 -25.17 12.57 3.41
CA LYS A 549 -24.47 12.39 2.13
C LYS A 549 -23.56 11.17 2.07
N VAL A 550 -23.43 10.42 3.16
CA VAL A 550 -22.57 9.22 3.18
C VAL A 550 -23.24 8.05 2.46
N GLN A 551 -22.43 7.21 1.84
CA GLN A 551 -22.88 6.08 1.03
C GLN A 551 -22.97 4.82 1.89
N CYS A 552 -24.10 4.13 1.77
CA CYS A 552 -24.28 2.74 2.19
C CYS A 552 -24.72 1.91 0.98
N SER A 553 -24.34 0.63 0.93
CA SER A 553 -24.75 -0.31 -0.13
C SER A 553 -25.96 -1.17 0.25
N ASN A 554 -26.38 -1.11 1.52
CA ASN A 554 -27.50 -1.85 2.08
C ASN A 554 -28.35 -0.87 2.90
N ASP A 555 -29.65 -0.82 2.63
CA ASP A 555 -30.56 0.08 3.34
C ASP A 555 -30.82 -0.38 4.78
N PHE A 556 -30.78 -1.69 5.07
CA PHE A 556 -30.86 -2.18 6.45
C PHE A 556 -29.66 -1.72 7.29
N ASP A 557 -28.43 -1.84 6.76
CA ASP A 557 -27.22 -1.32 7.44
C ASP A 557 -27.36 0.19 7.69
N LYS A 558 -28.01 0.91 6.77
CA LYS A 558 -28.21 2.36 6.87
C LYS A 558 -29.19 2.72 7.98
N GLU A 559 -30.31 2.02 8.07
CA GLU A 559 -31.28 2.17 9.16
C GLU A 559 -30.67 1.79 10.51
N PHE A 560 -29.98 0.65 10.60
CA PHE A 560 -29.27 0.20 11.80
C PHE A 560 -28.24 1.22 12.31
N ILE A 561 -27.37 1.72 11.42
CA ILE A 561 -26.33 2.69 11.80
C ILE A 561 -26.96 4.04 12.17
N TYR A 562 -27.99 4.48 11.45
CA TYR A 562 -28.66 5.74 11.76
C TYR A 562 -29.40 5.68 13.11
N GLY A 563 -30.08 4.59 13.42
CA GLY A 563 -30.70 4.37 14.74
C GLY A 563 -29.67 4.44 15.86
N ALA A 564 -28.55 3.72 15.74
CA ALA A 564 -27.46 3.76 16.73
C ALA A 564 -26.85 5.17 16.91
N ILE A 565 -26.66 5.92 15.81
CA ILE A 565 -26.14 7.30 15.89
C ILE A 565 -27.16 8.23 16.56
N GLU A 566 -28.45 8.09 16.27
CA GLU A 566 -29.51 8.88 16.91
C GLU A 566 -29.66 8.54 18.40
N GLU A 567 -29.52 7.27 18.79
CA GLU A 567 -29.48 6.84 20.19
C GLU A 567 -28.29 7.48 20.95
N TRP A 568 -27.08 7.41 20.38
CA TRP A 568 -25.86 7.85 21.08
C TRP A 568 -25.65 9.37 21.09
N TYR A 569 -26.10 10.09 20.07
CA TYR A 569 -25.87 11.52 19.90
C TYR A 569 -27.15 12.36 19.96
N GLY A 570 -28.32 11.74 20.13
CA GLY A 570 -29.64 12.39 20.16
C GLY A 570 -30.19 12.76 18.77
N SER A 571 -29.34 13.05 17.79
CA SER A 571 -29.76 13.22 16.38
C SER A 571 -28.60 13.09 15.38
N LYS A 572 -28.94 12.89 14.09
CA LYS A 572 -28.01 12.89 12.96
C LYS A 572 -27.23 14.21 12.82
N GLU A 573 -27.89 15.32 13.12
CA GLU A 573 -27.34 16.68 13.09
C GLU A 573 -26.38 16.90 14.25
N ALA A 574 -26.72 16.43 15.45
CA ALA A 574 -25.86 16.50 16.62
C ALA A 574 -24.55 15.70 16.40
N PHE A 575 -24.65 14.50 15.83
CA PHE A 575 -23.46 13.75 15.41
C PHE A 575 -22.66 14.47 14.32
N THR A 576 -23.32 15.05 13.32
CA THR A 576 -22.67 15.82 12.25
C THR A 576 -21.92 17.03 12.82
N ALA A 577 -22.51 17.74 13.79
CA ALA A 577 -21.86 18.84 14.52
C ALA A 577 -20.67 18.35 15.36
N PHE A 578 -20.78 17.19 16.01
CA PHE A 578 -19.67 16.55 16.73
C PHE A 578 -18.48 16.23 15.80
N VAL A 579 -18.74 15.68 14.61
CA VAL A 579 -17.69 15.39 13.62
C VAL A 579 -17.00 16.67 13.13
N ARG A 580 -17.79 17.71 12.77
CA ARG A 580 -17.26 19.00 12.27
C ARG A 580 -16.48 19.79 13.33
N GLY A 581 -16.87 19.67 14.60
CA GLY A 581 -16.29 20.41 15.72
C GLY A 581 -15.25 19.59 16.51
N PRO A 582 -15.62 19.03 17.69
CA PRO A 582 -14.68 18.34 18.59
C PRO A 582 -13.81 17.28 17.91
N LEU A 583 -14.39 16.37 17.12
CA LEU A 583 -13.64 15.28 16.51
C LEU A 583 -12.64 15.80 15.47
N ARG A 584 -13.03 16.78 14.62
CA ARG A 584 -12.11 17.43 13.68
C ARG A 584 -10.93 18.06 14.41
N ALA A 585 -11.14 18.74 15.53
CA ALA A 585 -10.04 19.33 16.30
C ALA A 585 -9.05 18.27 16.81
N GLU A 586 -9.55 17.19 17.45
CA GLU A 586 -8.73 16.09 17.96
C GLU A 586 -7.95 15.35 16.85
N LEU A 587 -8.62 15.06 15.73
CA LEU A 587 -8.00 14.36 14.59
C LEU A 587 -6.89 15.20 13.95
N LEU A 588 -7.08 16.52 13.86
CA LEU A 588 -6.06 17.44 13.33
C LEU A 588 -4.88 17.59 14.30
N GLU A 589 -5.13 17.71 15.62
CA GLU A 589 -4.07 17.71 16.63
C GLU A 589 -3.23 16.42 16.56
N THR A 590 -3.90 15.27 16.50
CA THR A 590 -3.22 13.96 16.47
C THR A 590 -2.41 13.74 15.17
N ALA A 591 -2.88 14.29 14.05
CA ALA A 591 -2.19 14.21 12.76
C ALA A 591 -0.85 14.99 12.71
N THR A 592 -0.65 15.99 13.57
CA THR A 592 0.58 16.82 13.56
C THR A 592 1.74 16.24 14.39
N SER A 593 1.46 15.42 15.40
CA SER A 593 2.36 15.27 16.56
C SER A 593 3.23 14.02 16.59
N SER A 594 2.77 12.88 16.06
CA SER A 594 3.29 11.56 16.46
C SER A 594 4.50 11.02 15.68
N HIS A 595 4.60 11.27 14.35
CA HIS A 595 5.58 10.60 13.49
C HIS A 595 6.65 11.52 12.86
N TYR A 596 6.55 12.84 12.98
CA TYR A 596 7.40 13.78 12.23
C TYR A 596 8.91 13.63 12.52
N VAL A 597 9.31 13.41 13.77
CA VAL A 597 10.73 13.23 14.16
C VAL A 597 11.28 11.89 13.62
N ALA A 598 10.49 10.83 13.64
CA ALA A 598 10.89 9.52 13.09
C ALA A 598 11.04 9.59 11.56
N TYR A 599 10.10 10.23 10.87
CA TYR A 599 10.12 10.35 9.42
C TYR A 599 11.20 11.30 8.91
N SER A 600 11.55 12.36 9.67
CA SER A 600 12.68 13.21 9.31
C SER A 600 14.03 12.49 9.43
N GLN A 601 14.21 11.61 10.42
CA GLN A 601 15.38 10.73 10.50
C GLN A 601 15.48 9.80 9.29
N VAL A 602 14.37 9.17 8.89
CA VAL A 602 14.33 8.31 7.68
C VAL A 602 14.67 9.09 6.42
N LEU A 603 14.15 10.31 6.26
CA LEU A 603 14.44 11.19 5.11
C LEU A 603 15.91 11.61 5.01
N LEU A 604 16.63 11.72 6.13
CA LEU A 604 18.06 12.05 6.14
C LEU A 604 18.98 10.88 5.76
N THR A 605 18.50 9.62 5.80
CA THR A 605 19.36 8.43 5.64
C THR A 605 20.26 8.43 4.38
N PRO A 606 19.84 8.86 3.18
CA PRO A 606 20.70 8.82 2.00
C PRO A 606 21.78 9.92 2.04
N THR A 607 21.44 11.10 2.56
CA THR A 607 22.35 12.25 2.65
C THR A 607 23.41 12.03 3.74
N LEU A 608 23.02 11.45 4.88
CA LEU A 608 23.96 11.02 5.92
C LEU A 608 24.95 9.99 5.37
N ALA A 609 24.49 9.00 4.59
CA ALA A 609 25.37 8.03 3.95
C ALA A 609 26.30 8.65 2.89
N SER A 610 25.81 9.61 2.10
CA SER A 610 26.62 10.40 1.17
C SER A 610 27.71 11.20 1.91
N GLY A 611 27.36 11.83 3.03
CA GLY A 611 28.33 12.51 3.90
C GLY A 611 29.36 11.57 4.53
N LEU A 612 28.93 10.39 4.99
CA LEU A 612 29.84 9.37 5.53
C LEU A 612 30.76 8.75 4.47
N THR A 613 30.34 8.71 3.20
CA THR A 613 31.21 8.34 2.07
C THR A 613 32.41 9.28 1.98
N LEU A 614 32.16 10.60 2.03
CA LEU A 614 33.20 11.62 1.99
C LEU A 614 34.05 11.63 3.27
N PHE A 615 33.44 11.47 4.45
CA PHE A 615 34.16 11.32 5.72
C PHE A 615 35.16 10.15 5.68
N ALA A 616 34.72 8.96 5.26
CA ALA A 616 35.57 7.78 5.14
C ALA A 616 36.71 8.00 4.13
N SER A 617 36.44 8.70 3.03
CA SER A 617 37.44 9.06 2.01
C SER A 617 38.54 9.98 2.55
N LEU A 618 38.17 10.96 3.41
CA LEU A 618 39.12 11.84 4.09
C LEU A 618 39.98 11.10 5.11
N CYS A 619 39.39 10.16 5.86
CA CYS A 619 40.13 9.30 6.79
C CYS A 619 41.11 8.39 6.05
N ALA A 620 40.68 7.73 4.97
CA ALA A 620 41.54 6.89 4.13
C ALA A 620 42.69 7.69 3.47
N GLY A 621 42.44 8.95 3.13
CA GLY A 621 43.45 9.89 2.60
C GLY A 621 44.38 10.49 3.66
N GLY A 622 44.28 10.11 4.93
CA GLY A 622 45.13 10.63 6.01
C GLY A 622 44.93 12.13 6.30
N ALA A 623 43.74 12.66 6.06
CA ALA A 623 43.46 14.09 6.24
C ALA A 623 43.72 14.55 7.69
N HIS A 624 44.35 15.72 7.84
CA HIS A 624 44.66 16.27 9.15
C HIS A 624 43.40 16.58 9.97
N ILE A 625 43.45 16.43 11.29
CA ILE A 625 42.29 16.54 12.19
C ILE A 625 41.53 17.87 12.05
N ARG A 626 42.22 18.98 11.73
CA ARG A 626 41.59 20.28 11.44
C ARG A 626 40.71 20.25 10.18
N CYS A 627 41.15 19.55 9.13
CA CYS A 627 40.42 19.39 7.88
C CYS A 627 39.18 18.50 8.10
N ILE A 628 39.32 17.42 8.88
CA ILE A 628 38.21 16.55 9.30
C ILE A 628 37.19 17.35 10.14
N ALA A 629 37.64 18.14 11.12
CA ALA A 629 36.75 18.97 11.94
C ALA A 629 36.00 20.02 11.10
N ALA A 630 36.68 20.73 10.19
CA ALA A 630 36.05 21.67 9.27
C ALA A 630 34.99 20.98 8.38
N TYR A 631 35.27 19.79 7.87
CA TYR A 631 34.29 18.99 7.12
C TYR A 631 33.09 18.57 7.98
N VAL A 632 33.33 18.05 9.19
CA VAL A 632 32.27 17.56 10.10
C VAL A 632 31.33 18.70 10.48
N PHE A 633 31.83 19.86 10.89
CA PHE A 633 30.95 20.99 11.22
C PHE A 633 30.35 21.63 9.96
N GLY A 634 31.18 22.00 8.98
CA GLY A 634 30.79 22.83 7.84
C GLY A 634 29.94 22.13 6.78
N SER A 635 30.09 20.81 6.60
CA SER A 635 29.30 20.05 5.63
C SER A 635 28.49 18.92 6.26
N PHE A 636 29.05 18.10 7.15
CA PHE A 636 28.30 16.95 7.67
C PHE A 636 27.14 17.39 8.58
N LEU A 637 27.40 18.18 9.61
CA LEU A 637 26.37 18.66 10.54
C LEU A 637 25.58 19.85 9.96
N ALA A 638 26.26 20.90 9.49
CA ALA A 638 25.59 22.10 8.99
C ALA A 638 24.75 21.84 7.74
N PHE A 639 25.32 21.20 6.72
CA PHE A 639 24.65 21.04 5.42
C PHE A 639 23.80 19.76 5.35
N ASN A 640 24.37 18.58 5.61
CA ASN A 640 23.66 17.31 5.43
C ASN A 640 22.61 17.03 6.51
N VAL A 641 22.71 17.63 7.70
CA VAL A 641 21.71 17.49 8.78
C VAL A 641 20.86 18.74 8.91
N CYS A 642 21.41 19.85 9.43
CA CYS A 642 20.61 21.02 9.78
C CYS A 642 19.97 21.68 8.56
N PHE A 643 20.76 22.14 7.58
CA PHE A 643 20.23 22.76 6.38
C PHE A 643 19.29 21.84 5.61
N LEU A 644 19.59 20.54 5.49
CA LEU A 644 18.69 19.63 4.79
C LEU A 644 17.35 19.42 5.53
N LEU A 645 17.34 19.33 6.86
CA LEU A 645 16.09 19.29 7.63
C LEU A 645 15.26 20.57 7.43
N PHE A 646 15.90 21.73 7.50
CA PHE A 646 15.29 23.02 7.18
C PHE A 646 14.74 23.06 5.74
N PHE A 647 15.52 22.60 4.77
CA PHE A 647 15.18 22.64 3.35
C PHE A 647 14.02 21.68 3.01
N ILE A 648 14.05 20.45 3.52
CA ILE A 648 12.93 19.51 3.40
C ILE A 648 11.68 20.11 4.06
N ALA A 649 11.81 20.71 5.24
CA ALA A 649 10.69 21.34 5.93
C ALA A 649 10.09 22.53 5.14
N LEU A 650 10.93 23.31 4.46
CA LEU A 650 10.53 24.41 3.58
C LEU A 650 9.86 23.91 2.29
N VAL A 651 10.44 22.88 1.64
CA VAL A 651 9.87 22.26 0.43
C VAL A 651 8.48 21.69 0.72
N LEU A 652 8.31 20.96 1.84
CA LEU A 652 7.01 20.42 2.25
C LEU A 652 6.01 21.54 2.55
N TYR A 653 6.42 22.59 3.26
CA TYR A 653 5.56 23.76 3.53
C TYR A 653 5.09 24.45 2.24
N LEU A 654 5.98 24.68 1.29
CA LEU A 654 5.63 25.29 0.00
C LEU A 654 4.76 24.36 -0.85
N CYS A 655 5.01 23.05 -0.84
CA CYS A 655 4.18 22.08 -1.56
C CYS A 655 2.76 22.00 -0.99
N ASP A 656 2.60 22.14 0.33
CA ASP A 656 1.31 22.21 1.02
C ASP A 656 0.59 23.53 0.70
N ARG A 657 1.26 24.67 0.98
CA ARG A 657 0.71 26.02 0.76
C ARG A 657 0.28 26.29 -0.68
N PHE A 658 0.93 25.66 -1.65
CA PHE A 658 0.63 25.77 -3.08
C PHE A 658 0.15 24.43 -3.69
N ALA A 659 -0.42 23.53 -2.88
CA ALA A 659 -0.94 22.23 -3.35
C ALA A 659 -2.02 22.40 -4.43
N GLU A 660 -2.93 23.35 -4.23
CA GLU A 660 -4.00 23.65 -5.17
C GLU A 660 -3.46 24.28 -6.48
N PRO A 661 -3.86 23.76 -7.65
CA PRO A 661 -3.45 24.29 -8.95
C PRO A 661 -4.20 25.60 -9.26
N ARG A 662 -3.48 26.71 -9.37
CA ARG A 662 -4.03 28.00 -9.83
C ARG A 662 -4.41 27.99 -11.31
N TRP A 663 -3.88 27.05 -12.06
CA TRP A 663 -4.13 26.87 -13.50
C TRP A 663 -4.23 25.38 -13.84
N SER A 664 -5.09 25.03 -14.80
CA SER A 664 -5.27 23.65 -15.25
C SER A 664 -4.21 23.21 -16.28
N GLY A 665 -4.10 21.89 -16.46
CA GLY A 665 -3.23 21.28 -17.47
C GLY A 665 -1.74 21.60 -17.27
N LEU A 666 -1.01 21.83 -18.37
CA LEU A 666 0.43 22.10 -18.37
C LEU A 666 0.83 23.34 -17.56
N ARG A 667 -0.07 24.30 -17.33
CA ARG A 667 0.23 25.51 -16.55
C ARG A 667 0.48 25.20 -15.06
N ASP A 668 -0.02 24.09 -14.53
CA ASP A 668 0.28 23.62 -13.17
C ASP A 668 1.75 23.17 -13.01
N LEU A 669 2.38 22.66 -14.09
CA LEU A 669 3.83 22.44 -14.10
C LEU A 669 4.59 23.77 -13.99
N GLY A 670 4.05 24.84 -14.58
CA GLY A 670 4.55 26.21 -14.42
C GLY A 670 4.50 26.68 -12.96
N GLN A 671 3.41 26.42 -12.24
CA GLN A 671 3.32 26.69 -10.79
C GLN A 671 4.37 25.91 -9.99
N THR A 672 4.62 24.64 -10.32
CA THR A 672 5.74 23.90 -9.70
C THR A 672 7.09 24.53 -10.05
N LEU A 673 7.31 24.95 -11.29
CA LEU A 673 8.57 25.50 -11.77
C LEU A 673 8.93 26.81 -11.05
N MET A 674 7.93 27.68 -10.83
CA MET A 674 8.07 28.92 -10.06
C MET A 674 8.50 28.69 -8.60
N LEU A 675 8.14 27.55 -8.00
CA LEU A 675 8.59 27.17 -6.65
C LEU A 675 9.96 26.48 -6.68
N TYR A 676 10.19 25.65 -7.70
CA TYR A 676 11.41 24.84 -7.85
C TYR A 676 12.66 25.69 -8.11
N VAL A 677 12.59 26.69 -9.00
CA VAL A 677 13.77 27.51 -9.35
C VAL A 677 14.37 28.27 -8.14
N PRO A 678 13.59 29.00 -7.31
CA PRO A 678 14.11 29.62 -6.09
C PRO A 678 14.67 28.61 -5.07
N LEU A 679 14.05 27.42 -4.97
CA LEU A 679 14.52 26.37 -4.07
C LEU A 679 15.86 25.76 -4.52
N ILE A 680 16.08 25.55 -5.82
CA ILE A 680 17.41 25.18 -6.33
C ILE A 680 18.43 26.27 -6.00
N ALA A 681 18.10 27.54 -6.25
CA ALA A 681 19.03 28.65 -6.01
C ALA A 681 19.44 28.73 -4.52
N LEU A 682 18.47 28.54 -3.60
CA LEU A 682 18.74 28.44 -2.17
C LEU A 682 19.62 27.23 -1.81
N PHE A 683 19.34 26.05 -2.38
CA PHE A 683 20.12 24.84 -2.14
C PHE A 683 21.56 24.98 -2.64
N TYR A 684 21.74 25.52 -3.85
CA TYR A 684 23.05 25.80 -4.44
C TYR A 684 23.82 26.84 -3.63
N GLY A 685 23.17 27.92 -3.21
CA GLY A 685 23.76 28.94 -2.33
C GLY A 685 24.25 28.36 -1.01
N ALA A 686 23.44 27.52 -0.36
CA ALA A 686 23.84 26.83 0.88
C ALA A 686 24.98 25.80 0.67
N ALA A 687 25.00 25.10 -0.47
CA ALA A 687 26.08 24.19 -0.83
C ALA A 687 27.40 24.96 -1.06
N TRP A 688 27.33 26.13 -1.70
CA TRP A 688 28.46 27.03 -1.88
C TRP A 688 28.97 27.60 -0.55
N VAL A 689 28.09 28.11 0.32
CA VAL A 689 28.47 28.59 1.67
C VAL A 689 29.12 27.46 2.48
N SER A 690 28.58 26.24 2.43
CA SER A 690 29.16 25.04 3.05
C SER A 690 30.58 24.75 2.55
N ARG A 691 30.82 24.81 1.22
CA ARG A 691 32.16 24.66 0.63
C ARG A 691 33.11 25.77 1.08
N THR A 692 32.70 27.03 1.00
CA THR A 692 33.51 28.18 1.40
C THR A 692 33.88 28.12 2.89
N ALA A 693 32.92 27.80 3.77
CA ALA A 693 33.14 27.70 5.21
C ALA A 693 34.21 26.64 5.58
N ARG A 694 34.18 25.46 4.93
CA ARG A 694 35.17 24.39 5.17
C ARG A 694 36.51 24.58 4.46
N ALA A 695 36.57 25.46 3.46
CA ALA A 695 37.84 25.88 2.84
C ALA A 695 38.52 26.97 3.69
N CYS A 696 37.76 27.90 4.26
CA CYS A 696 38.30 29.01 5.06
C CYS A 696 38.85 28.59 6.44
N SER A 697 38.01 28.06 7.33
CA SER A 697 38.46 27.68 8.70
C SER A 697 37.46 26.81 9.45
N VAL A 698 37.92 26.17 10.53
CA VAL A 698 37.05 25.48 11.49
C VAL A 698 36.05 26.44 12.14
N CYS A 699 36.46 27.69 12.42
CA CYS A 699 35.57 28.71 13.00
C CYS A 699 34.45 29.13 12.03
N ALA A 700 34.76 29.30 10.73
CA ALA A 700 33.75 29.57 9.71
C ALA A 700 32.78 28.37 9.55
N SER A 701 33.30 27.15 9.63
CA SER A 701 32.51 25.91 9.62
C SER A 701 31.56 25.80 10.82
N LEU A 702 32.01 26.20 12.02
CA LEU A 702 31.19 26.27 13.24
C LEU A 702 30.12 27.37 13.16
N ALA A 703 30.46 28.54 12.63
CA ALA A 703 29.50 29.64 12.45
C ALA A 703 28.37 29.23 11.48
N TRP A 704 28.69 28.55 10.37
CA TRP A 704 27.71 28.00 9.45
C TRP A 704 26.84 26.89 10.08
N PHE A 705 27.44 26.03 10.92
CA PHE A 705 26.68 25.06 11.71
C PHE A 705 25.70 25.74 12.68
N ALA A 706 26.13 26.75 13.43
CA ALA A 706 25.26 27.49 14.34
C ALA A 706 24.10 28.19 13.61
N ALA A 707 24.37 28.82 12.45
CA ALA A 707 23.34 29.46 11.64
C ALA A 707 22.30 28.46 11.10
N THR A 708 22.75 27.35 10.51
CA THR A 708 21.84 26.31 9.98
C THR A 708 21.05 25.61 11.08
N LEU A 709 21.68 25.35 12.25
CA LEU A 709 20.99 24.83 13.43
C LEU A 709 19.90 25.79 13.91
N LEU A 710 20.17 27.10 13.96
CA LEU A 710 19.17 28.11 14.34
C LEU A 710 17.97 28.12 13.36
N CYS A 711 18.21 28.14 12.05
CA CYS A 711 17.15 28.04 11.04
C CYS A 711 16.30 26.76 11.20
N THR A 712 16.96 25.65 11.54
CA THR A 712 16.32 24.37 11.82
C THR A 712 15.40 24.49 13.05
N LEU A 713 15.94 24.92 14.19
CA LEU A 713 15.19 25.06 15.45
C LEU A 713 14.01 26.03 15.33
N LEU A 714 14.17 27.15 14.63
CA LEU A 714 13.09 28.10 14.34
C LEU A 714 11.96 27.44 13.52
N THR A 715 12.32 26.59 12.56
CA THR A 715 11.35 25.85 11.71
C THR A 715 10.62 24.75 12.46
N PHE A 716 11.29 24.05 13.38
CA PHE A 716 10.62 23.11 14.29
C PHE A 716 9.71 23.84 15.30
N LYS A 717 10.05 25.06 15.72
CA LYS A 717 9.21 25.88 16.61
C LYS A 717 7.97 26.43 15.89
N SER A 718 8.08 26.94 14.66
CA SER A 718 6.95 27.48 13.90
C SER A 718 5.95 26.41 13.47
N ARG A 719 6.39 25.16 13.28
CA ARG A 719 5.53 24.02 12.92
C ARG A 719 4.51 23.59 14.00
N ARG A 720 4.51 24.20 15.19
CA ARG A 720 3.37 24.07 16.14
C ARG A 720 2.15 24.90 15.74
N LEU A 721 2.22 25.67 14.65
CA LEU A 721 1.17 26.58 14.18
C LEU A 721 0.61 26.18 12.78
N ILE A 722 0.97 25.00 12.25
CA ILE A 722 0.62 24.50 10.90
C ILE A 722 0.13 23.05 10.99
#